data_AF-A0A3B9CV78-F1
#
_entry.id   AF-A0A3B9CV78-F1
#
_cell.length_a   1.000
_cell.length_b   1.000
_cell.length_c   1.000
_cell.angle_alpha   90.00
_cell.angle_beta   90.00
_cell.angle_gamma   90.00
#
_symmetry.space_group_name_H-M   'P 1'
#
loop_
_entity.id
_entity.type
_entity.pdbx_description
1 polymer ?
#
loop_
_entity_poly.entity_id
_entity_poly.type
_entity_poly.pdbx_seq_one_letter_code
_entity_poly.pdbx_strand_id
1 'polypeptide(L)'
;FKMKDVRFILASHAHADHVAGHALLKEVTGADVCVMQGDADVVRTGGDGQYLYTTSRWAPCQVDRILYDSETVKVGDKELTARLTAGHTPGCTTWTWTGTEGDSKWRVVVVGSPNVNPGYQLVNNSTYSAIAADYARGFDLLESLKCDVFLGAHGAYYGLPEKYEQLKRGDENPFLDPDGYKAYIAERRRTFETKRRDQQQDALHRPRNIGSRRELFLDSTLVEELTNAERRLHHPVAREIAIVHDAPWEGAGSGYHTVLRDGDLYRMYYRGSSLGVKDGRLQVGKQVYCYAESRDGVNFTKPNLRLVEYNGSKDNNIIWDGVGSHNFAPFIDHNPNCAPDAKFKALGGLASEGGLFAFKSADGIHWKLIQPEPVVTEGAFDSQNLAFWDYASQSYRAYFRTFTKGITTGKVWKPEGFRAIRGATSPDFLSWGNYADLTYADSPEEHLYTNQIGPYFRAPHILIGLPTRYVERGWSPSMKALPQLKERENREAGHLRYGTSLTEALLMSSRNGVHFERWNEAFVRPGPERPDTWLYGHQFLAWHAVQTKSTLAGASDELSFYGSEGSWIGKSNAMRRYTLRLDGFVSVHAGWKGGTLETRPIIFDGNRLSLNFSSGAAGSIRVEIRDAAGEPITGFHMADCHEVFGDSTNRIVQWNSKEVLQNLAGKTVRLRIELKDADLYSLQFQK
;
A
#
# COMPACT_ATOMS: atom_id res chain seq x y z
N PHE A 1 11.13 13.83 -47.71
CA PHE A 1 10.43 12.55 -47.46
C PHE A 1 8.94 12.74 -47.78
N LYS A 2 8.18 11.68 -48.08
CA LYS A 2 6.72 11.77 -48.23
C LYS A 2 6.06 11.43 -46.89
N MET A 3 4.96 12.09 -46.54
CA MET A 3 4.24 11.80 -45.27
C MET A 3 3.80 10.32 -45.18
N LYS A 4 3.42 9.72 -46.31
CA LYS A 4 3.07 8.28 -46.39
C LYS A 4 4.23 7.31 -46.13
N ASP A 5 5.47 7.80 -46.02
CA ASP A 5 6.63 6.98 -45.68
C ASP A 5 6.76 6.79 -44.15
N VAL A 6 6.02 7.58 -43.35
CA VAL A 6 5.98 7.44 -41.89
C VAL A 6 5.25 6.15 -41.53
N ARG A 7 5.90 5.29 -40.72
CA ARG A 7 5.35 4.00 -40.28
C ARG A 7 4.84 4.00 -38.85
N PHE A 8 5.47 4.80 -37.99
CA PHE A 8 5.11 4.93 -36.59
C PHE A 8 5.03 6.40 -36.17
N ILE A 9 4.05 6.70 -35.34
CA ILE A 9 3.93 7.96 -34.59
C ILE A 9 4.22 7.63 -33.13
N LEU A 10 5.22 8.31 -32.57
CA LEU A 10 5.70 8.08 -31.20
C LEU A 10 5.42 9.33 -30.35
N ALA A 11 5.16 9.13 -29.07
CA ALA A 11 5.00 10.20 -28.10
C ALA A 11 6.18 10.24 -27.12
N SER A 12 6.50 11.44 -26.63
CA SER A 12 7.32 11.59 -25.41
C SER A 12 6.45 11.55 -24.17
N HIS A 13 5.30 12.24 -24.15
CA HIS A 13 4.33 12.21 -23.05
C HIS A 13 2.97 12.77 -23.49
N ALA A 14 1.89 12.42 -22.79
CA ALA A 14 0.51 12.79 -23.11
C ALA A 14 0.11 14.19 -22.60
N HIS A 15 0.70 15.24 -23.18
CA HIS A 15 0.20 16.61 -23.11
C HIS A 15 -0.10 17.16 -24.51
N ALA A 16 -1.05 18.09 -24.60
CA ALA A 16 -1.60 18.58 -25.87
C ALA A 16 -0.51 19.11 -26.83
N ASP A 17 0.53 19.75 -26.32
CA ASP A 17 1.67 20.27 -27.09
C ASP A 17 2.53 19.19 -27.74
N HIS A 18 2.36 17.92 -27.36
CA HIS A 18 3.07 16.78 -27.96
C HIS A 18 2.14 15.79 -28.69
N VAL A 19 0.89 15.63 -28.26
CA VAL A 19 -0.01 14.60 -28.80
C VAL A 19 -1.21 15.12 -29.58
N ALA A 20 -1.50 16.43 -29.57
CA ALA A 20 -2.70 16.94 -30.23
C ALA A 20 -2.73 16.71 -31.76
N GLY A 21 -1.55 16.60 -32.38
CA GLY A 21 -1.41 16.29 -33.80
C GLY A 21 -1.52 14.81 -34.16
N HIS A 22 -1.57 13.88 -33.19
CA HIS A 22 -1.49 12.44 -33.45
C HIS A 22 -2.64 11.94 -34.33
N ALA A 23 -3.88 12.34 -34.05
CA ALA A 23 -5.05 11.90 -34.83
C ALA A 23 -4.93 12.31 -36.31
N LEU A 24 -4.57 13.57 -36.56
CA LEU A 24 -4.35 14.09 -37.91
C LEU A 24 -3.17 13.41 -38.61
N LEU A 25 -2.04 13.23 -37.91
CA LEU A 25 -0.88 12.54 -38.48
C LEU A 25 -1.23 11.08 -38.81
N LYS A 26 -1.98 10.38 -37.96
CA LYS A 26 -2.44 9.02 -38.23
C LYS A 26 -3.30 8.97 -39.49
N GLU A 27 -4.25 9.90 -39.65
CA GLU A 27 -5.10 10.00 -40.84
C GLU A 27 -4.27 10.23 -42.11
N VAL A 28 -3.33 11.17 -42.08
CA VAL A 28 -2.57 11.58 -43.28
C VAL A 28 -1.48 10.56 -43.68
N THR A 29 -0.92 9.83 -42.70
CA THR A 29 0.21 8.91 -42.92
C THR A 29 -0.23 7.44 -43.01
N GLY A 30 -1.30 7.05 -42.32
CA GLY A 30 -1.66 5.65 -42.09
C GLY A 30 -0.73 4.92 -41.11
N ALA A 31 0.10 5.64 -40.35
CA ALA A 31 1.07 5.07 -39.41
C ALA A 31 0.42 4.51 -38.14
N ASP A 32 1.10 3.56 -37.51
CA ASP A 32 0.72 3.04 -36.20
C ASP A 32 1.17 4.01 -35.10
N VAL A 33 0.28 4.28 -34.15
CA VAL A 33 0.53 5.14 -32.99
C VAL A 33 0.96 4.26 -31.82
N CYS A 34 2.20 4.47 -31.36
CA CYS A 34 2.78 3.72 -30.26
C CYS A 34 2.94 4.61 -29.03
N VAL A 35 2.32 4.25 -27.91
CA VAL A 35 2.32 5.04 -26.66
C VAL A 35 2.63 4.13 -25.47
N MET A 36 3.43 4.63 -24.53
CA MET A 36 3.74 3.95 -23.28
C MET A 36 2.47 3.73 -22.44
N GLN A 37 2.37 2.58 -21.78
CA GLN A 37 1.17 2.14 -21.05
C GLN A 37 0.55 3.20 -20.14
N GLY A 38 1.36 3.98 -19.41
CA GLY A 38 0.86 5.00 -18.49
C GLY A 38 0.11 6.17 -19.15
N ASP A 39 0.27 6.37 -20.46
CA ASP A 39 -0.30 7.50 -21.20
C ASP A 39 -1.29 7.06 -22.29
N ALA A 40 -1.38 5.76 -22.58
CA ALA A 40 -2.14 5.24 -23.72
C ALA A 40 -3.63 5.62 -23.66
N ASP A 41 -4.26 5.49 -22.49
CA ASP A 41 -5.68 5.80 -22.34
C ASP A 41 -5.96 7.31 -22.42
N VAL A 42 -5.07 8.13 -21.87
CA VAL A 42 -5.17 9.60 -21.96
C VAL A 42 -5.10 10.06 -23.42
N VAL A 43 -4.25 9.45 -24.24
CA VAL A 43 -4.19 9.73 -25.69
C VAL A 43 -5.46 9.25 -26.40
N ARG A 44 -5.97 8.05 -26.08
CA ARG A 44 -7.21 7.49 -26.65
C ARG A 44 -8.43 8.32 -26.37
N THR A 45 -8.52 8.94 -25.21
CA THR A 45 -9.70 9.72 -24.78
C THR A 45 -9.61 11.20 -25.15
N GLY A 46 -8.49 11.67 -25.70
CA GLY A 46 -8.30 13.08 -26.04
C GLY A 46 -7.98 13.96 -24.83
N GLY A 47 -7.34 13.41 -23.80
CA GLY A 47 -6.93 14.13 -22.59
C GLY A 47 -7.80 13.89 -21.36
N ASP A 48 -8.74 12.95 -21.40
CA ASP A 48 -9.44 12.51 -20.20
C ASP A 48 -8.56 11.60 -19.35
N GLY A 49 -8.60 11.76 -18.02
CA GLY A 49 -7.71 11.04 -17.09
C GLY A 49 -6.34 11.69 -16.84
N GLN A 50 -6.05 12.86 -17.43
CA GLN A 50 -4.87 13.66 -17.04
C GLN A 50 -4.96 14.06 -15.56
N TYR A 51 -3.93 13.76 -14.76
CA TYR A 51 -3.91 14.12 -13.33
C TYR A 51 -3.63 15.62 -13.11
N LEU A 52 -3.02 16.29 -14.09
CA LEU A 52 -2.84 17.74 -14.14
C LEU A 52 -3.19 18.24 -15.54
N TYR A 53 -3.66 19.50 -15.65
CA TYR A 53 -4.23 20.05 -16.90
C TYR A 53 -5.53 19.35 -17.32
N THR A 54 -6.37 19.02 -16.33
CA THR A 54 -7.65 18.30 -16.47
C THR A 54 -8.67 18.95 -17.42
N THR A 55 -8.44 20.19 -17.88
CA THR A 55 -9.27 20.89 -18.88
C THR A 55 -8.64 20.94 -20.28
N SER A 56 -7.36 20.59 -20.43
CA SER A 56 -6.68 20.54 -21.73
C SER A 56 -7.17 19.32 -22.52
N ARG A 57 -7.55 19.52 -23.78
CA ARG A 57 -8.14 18.48 -24.63
C ARG A 57 -7.55 18.52 -26.04
N TRP A 58 -7.59 17.37 -26.70
CA TRP A 58 -7.20 17.19 -28.11
C TRP A 58 -8.10 16.18 -28.80
N ALA A 59 -7.96 16.04 -30.12
CA ALA A 59 -8.67 15.02 -30.87
C ALA A 59 -8.27 13.61 -30.38
N PRO A 60 -9.22 12.78 -29.89
CA PRO A 60 -8.97 11.40 -29.51
C PRO A 60 -8.23 10.65 -30.61
N CYS A 61 -7.16 9.93 -30.25
CA CYS A 61 -6.37 9.17 -31.21
C CYS A 61 -6.30 7.70 -30.82
N GLN A 62 -6.66 6.81 -31.74
CA GLN A 62 -6.44 5.38 -31.54
C GLN A 62 -4.94 5.11 -31.31
N VAL A 63 -4.65 4.32 -30.27
CA VAL A 63 -3.31 3.81 -29.97
C VAL A 63 -3.27 2.34 -30.40
N ASP A 64 -2.51 2.06 -31.46
CA ASP A 64 -2.42 0.73 -32.08
C ASP A 64 -1.48 -0.19 -31.32
N ARG A 65 -0.46 0.37 -30.66
CA ARG A 65 0.48 -0.37 -29.82
C ARG A 65 0.72 0.32 -28.49
N ILE A 66 0.45 -0.41 -27.40
CA ILE A 66 0.90 -0.03 -26.06
C ILE A 66 2.33 -0.52 -25.89
N LEU A 67 3.22 0.36 -25.43
CA LEU A 67 4.61 0.06 -25.13
C LEU A 67 4.84 -0.10 -23.63
N TYR A 68 5.85 -0.90 -23.29
CA TYR A 68 6.39 -1.08 -21.94
C TYR A 68 7.86 -0.65 -21.91
N ASP A 69 8.44 -0.45 -20.71
CA ASP A 69 9.85 -0.08 -20.59
C ASP A 69 10.76 -1.08 -21.32
N SER A 70 11.78 -0.55 -21.99
CA SER A 70 12.79 -1.28 -22.76
C SER A 70 12.26 -2.00 -24.01
N GLU A 71 10.97 -1.87 -24.36
CA GLU A 71 10.47 -2.31 -25.65
C GLU A 71 11.04 -1.48 -26.80
N THR A 72 11.10 -2.10 -27.99
CA THR A 72 11.63 -1.45 -29.18
C THR A 72 10.61 -1.28 -30.30
N VAL A 73 10.78 -0.21 -31.07
CA VAL A 73 10.06 0.10 -32.30
C VAL A 73 11.09 0.12 -33.44
N LYS A 74 10.83 -0.65 -34.50
CA LYS A 74 11.79 -0.85 -35.59
C LYS A 74 11.24 -0.40 -36.93
N VAL A 75 12.05 0.30 -37.71
CA VAL A 75 11.79 0.63 -39.12
C VAL A 75 13.03 0.29 -39.92
N GLY A 76 12.95 -0.77 -40.73
CA GLY A 76 14.12 -1.28 -41.46
C GLY A 76 15.21 -1.75 -40.50
N ASP A 77 16.42 -1.22 -40.66
CA ASP A 77 17.60 -1.48 -39.81
C ASP A 77 17.65 -0.58 -38.57
N LYS A 78 16.74 0.40 -38.45
CA LYS A 78 16.70 1.34 -37.32
C LYS A 78 15.82 0.81 -36.21
N GLU A 79 16.33 0.87 -35.00
CA GLU A 79 15.68 0.38 -33.79
C GLU A 79 15.76 1.45 -32.70
N LEU A 80 14.61 1.90 -32.22
CA LEU A 80 14.48 2.81 -31.10
C LEU A 80 13.96 2.04 -29.88
N THR A 81 14.57 2.27 -28.73
CA THR A 81 14.14 1.71 -27.44
C THR A 81 13.36 2.77 -26.67
N ALA A 82 12.16 2.42 -26.22
CA ALA A 82 11.36 3.24 -25.32
C ALA A 82 11.84 3.02 -23.88
N ARG A 83 12.13 4.10 -23.16
CA ARG A 83 12.53 4.07 -21.75
C ARG A 83 11.51 4.81 -20.91
N LEU A 84 10.91 4.14 -19.93
CA LEU A 84 9.89 4.71 -19.06
C LEU A 84 10.52 5.68 -18.06
N THR A 85 10.31 6.97 -18.28
CA THR A 85 10.75 8.09 -17.44
C THR A 85 9.54 8.81 -16.86
N ALA A 86 8.67 8.03 -16.20
CA ALA A 86 7.43 8.48 -15.59
C ALA A 86 7.64 9.62 -14.56
N GLY A 87 6.58 10.39 -14.32
CA GLY A 87 6.56 11.49 -13.36
C GLY A 87 5.83 12.69 -13.96
N HIS A 88 6.38 13.27 -15.03
CA HIS A 88 5.72 14.38 -15.73
C HIS A 88 4.34 13.97 -16.26
N THR A 89 4.27 12.79 -16.86
CA THR A 89 3.05 11.99 -17.05
C THR A 89 3.33 10.55 -16.60
N PRO A 90 2.33 9.72 -16.30
CA PRO A 90 2.54 8.33 -15.91
C PRO A 90 3.23 7.48 -16.99
N GLY A 91 3.06 7.82 -18.28
CA GLY A 91 3.71 7.18 -19.42
C GLY A 91 4.83 8.00 -20.06
N CYS A 92 5.41 8.99 -19.38
CA CYS A 92 6.49 9.79 -19.95
C CYS A 92 7.66 8.90 -20.41
N THR A 93 8.12 9.12 -21.62
CA THR A 93 8.99 8.24 -22.40
C THR A 93 10.21 9.01 -22.91
N THR A 94 11.38 8.48 -22.58
CA THR A 94 12.66 8.85 -23.19
C THR A 94 12.98 7.85 -24.30
N TRP A 95 13.36 8.33 -25.48
CA TRP A 95 13.71 7.48 -26.61
C TRP A 95 15.22 7.40 -26.78
N THR A 96 15.74 6.18 -26.95
CA THR A 96 17.18 5.94 -27.13
C THR A 96 17.45 5.07 -28.35
N TRP A 97 18.52 5.36 -29.08
CA TRP A 97 19.02 4.49 -30.16
C TRP A 97 20.51 4.72 -30.41
N THR A 98 21.10 3.88 -31.27
CA THR A 98 22.43 4.14 -31.82
C THR A 98 22.31 4.78 -33.20
N GLY A 99 22.69 6.05 -33.30
CA GLY A 99 22.84 6.77 -34.57
C GLY A 99 24.16 6.44 -35.26
N THR A 100 24.18 6.54 -36.59
CA THR A 100 25.36 6.27 -37.42
C THR A 100 25.58 7.41 -38.41
N GLU A 101 26.80 7.93 -38.48
CA GLU A 101 27.23 8.89 -39.51
C GLU A 101 28.61 8.48 -40.04
N GLY A 102 28.66 8.01 -41.29
CA GLY A 102 29.83 7.28 -41.80
C GLY A 102 30.12 6.03 -40.95
N ASP A 103 31.37 5.90 -40.51
CA ASP A 103 31.79 4.80 -39.61
C ASP A 103 31.54 5.11 -38.12
N SER A 104 31.14 6.34 -37.78
CA SER A 104 30.91 6.77 -36.40
C SER A 104 29.57 6.27 -35.87
N LYS A 105 29.56 5.87 -34.60
CA LYS A 105 28.36 5.42 -33.86
C LYS A 105 28.16 6.27 -32.63
N TRP A 106 26.96 6.80 -32.45
CA TRP A 106 26.61 7.69 -31.36
C TRP A 106 25.37 7.20 -30.62
N ARG A 107 25.37 7.25 -29.29
CA ARG A 107 24.19 6.97 -28.47
C ARG A 107 23.34 8.23 -28.41
N VAL A 108 22.17 8.17 -29.05
CA VAL A 108 21.23 9.29 -29.08
C VAL A 108 20.21 9.11 -27.97
N VAL A 109 19.96 10.17 -27.22
CA VAL A 109 18.92 10.22 -26.19
C VAL A 109 18.03 11.42 -26.47
N VAL A 110 16.74 11.15 -26.73
CA VAL A 110 15.69 12.16 -26.77
C VAL A 110 14.95 12.08 -25.44
N VAL A 111 15.33 12.96 -24.52
CA VAL A 111 14.75 13.00 -23.17
C VAL A 111 13.26 13.36 -23.28
N GLY A 112 12.41 12.60 -22.58
CA GLY A 112 11.02 12.99 -22.32
C GLY A 112 10.96 14.27 -21.48
N SER A 113 9.93 14.45 -20.66
CA SER A 113 9.87 15.59 -19.75
C SER A 113 10.28 15.19 -18.32
N PRO A 114 11.43 15.66 -17.80
CA PRO A 114 11.78 15.53 -16.39
C PRO A 114 11.33 16.75 -15.56
N ASN A 115 10.56 17.68 -16.15
CA ASN A 115 10.18 18.94 -15.51
C ASN A 115 9.05 18.76 -14.50
N VAL A 116 9.16 19.46 -13.36
CA VAL A 116 8.07 19.64 -12.39
C VAL A 116 7.43 21.01 -12.65
N ASN A 117 6.31 21.04 -13.36
CA ASN A 117 5.68 22.31 -13.75
C ASN A 117 4.93 22.97 -12.57
N PRO A 118 4.58 24.27 -12.67
CA PRO A 118 3.66 24.90 -11.75
C PRO A 118 2.35 24.09 -11.61
N GLY A 119 1.89 23.90 -10.37
CA GLY A 119 0.70 23.11 -10.05
C GLY A 119 0.96 21.63 -9.73
N TYR A 120 2.15 21.10 -10.04
CA TYR A 120 2.51 19.72 -9.68
C TYR A 120 2.52 19.53 -8.16
N GLN A 121 1.70 18.61 -7.68
CA GLN A 121 1.72 18.16 -6.29
C GLN A 121 2.56 16.89 -6.21
N LEU A 122 3.76 16.98 -5.61
CA LEU A 122 4.68 15.86 -5.39
C LEU A 122 4.43 15.15 -4.05
N VAL A 123 3.83 15.86 -3.09
CA VAL A 123 3.59 15.38 -1.73
C VAL A 123 2.09 15.25 -1.48
N ASN A 124 1.65 14.09 -1.00
CA ASN A 124 0.24 13.78 -0.71
C ASN A 124 -0.69 13.97 -1.91
N ASN A 125 -0.22 13.68 -3.12
CA ASN A 125 -1.04 13.70 -4.33
C ASN A 125 -1.95 12.46 -4.35
N SER A 126 -3.26 12.65 -4.22
CA SER A 126 -4.24 11.55 -4.23
C SER A 126 -4.54 11.03 -5.64
N THR A 127 -4.40 11.87 -6.66
CA THR A 127 -4.69 11.52 -8.06
C THR A 127 -3.55 10.76 -8.73
N TYR A 128 -2.31 11.08 -8.38
CA TYR A 128 -1.11 10.39 -8.85
C TYR A 128 -0.15 10.13 -7.68
N SER A 129 -0.50 9.18 -6.83
CA SER A 129 0.21 8.91 -5.57
C SER A 129 1.65 8.43 -5.74
N ALA A 130 1.99 7.87 -6.91
CA ALA A 130 3.34 7.40 -7.23
C ALA A 130 4.27 8.51 -7.76
N ILE A 131 3.77 9.71 -8.06
CA ILE A 131 4.48 10.75 -8.82
C ILE A 131 5.91 11.02 -8.35
N ALA A 132 6.15 11.19 -7.05
CA ALA A 132 7.49 11.46 -6.53
C ALA A 132 8.44 10.26 -6.64
N ALA A 133 7.92 9.04 -6.51
CA ALA A 133 8.69 7.82 -6.70
C ALA A 133 8.99 7.59 -8.18
N ASP A 134 8.04 7.90 -9.06
CA ASP A 134 8.22 7.86 -10.51
C ASP A 134 9.30 8.85 -10.98
N TYR A 135 9.26 10.11 -10.53
CA TYR A 135 10.34 11.06 -10.81
C TYR A 135 11.70 10.54 -10.34
N ALA A 136 11.79 10.03 -9.12
CA ALA A 136 13.04 9.49 -8.59
C ALA A 136 13.59 8.34 -9.46
N ARG A 137 12.75 7.36 -9.81
CA ARG A 137 13.12 6.28 -10.73
C ARG A 137 13.51 6.79 -12.12
N GLY A 138 12.76 7.75 -12.64
CA GLY A 138 13.03 8.39 -13.92
C GLY A 138 14.41 9.07 -13.95
N PHE A 139 14.78 9.77 -12.87
CA PHE A 139 16.11 10.38 -12.75
C PHE A 139 17.21 9.33 -12.60
N ASP A 140 17.02 8.29 -11.79
CA ASP A 140 17.99 7.19 -11.66
C ASP A 140 18.24 6.51 -13.02
N LEU A 141 17.18 6.32 -13.80
CA LEU A 141 17.26 5.79 -15.16
C LEU A 141 18.02 6.75 -16.08
N LEU A 142 17.63 8.03 -16.14
CA LEU A 142 18.28 9.03 -16.99
C LEU A 142 19.77 9.15 -16.69
N GLU A 143 20.18 9.14 -15.42
CA GLU A 143 21.59 9.20 -15.03
C GLU A 143 22.37 7.94 -15.39
N SER A 144 21.71 6.78 -15.50
CA SER A 144 22.34 5.53 -15.95
C SER A 144 22.57 5.47 -17.46
N LEU A 145 21.87 6.29 -18.26
CA LEU A 145 21.99 6.28 -19.72
C LEU A 145 23.31 6.92 -20.14
N LYS A 146 24.00 6.25 -21.08
CA LYS A 146 25.13 6.85 -21.78
C LYS A 146 24.60 7.64 -22.99
N CYS A 147 24.83 8.94 -23.00
CA CYS A 147 24.38 9.86 -24.05
C CYS A 147 25.58 10.49 -24.74
N ASP A 148 25.63 10.41 -26.07
CA ASP A 148 26.56 11.19 -26.90
C ASP A 148 25.82 12.34 -27.57
N VAL A 149 24.65 12.07 -28.17
CA VAL A 149 23.81 13.09 -28.82
C VAL A 149 22.61 13.41 -27.93
N PHE A 150 22.57 14.63 -27.41
CA PHE A 150 21.54 15.08 -26.48
C PHE A 150 20.43 15.88 -27.17
N LEU A 151 19.21 15.35 -27.10
CA LEU A 151 17.97 15.97 -27.56
C LEU A 151 16.90 15.87 -26.48
N GLY A 152 15.75 16.52 -26.68
CA GLY A 152 14.64 16.46 -25.74
C GLY A 152 13.30 16.85 -26.33
N ALA A 153 12.23 16.65 -25.56
CA ALA A 153 10.86 16.98 -25.95
C ALA A 153 10.66 18.46 -26.31
N HIS A 154 11.45 19.36 -25.72
CA HIS A 154 11.51 20.77 -26.12
C HIS A 154 12.95 21.18 -26.47
N GLY A 155 13.08 22.07 -27.46
CA GLY A 155 14.37 22.63 -27.87
C GLY A 155 15.17 23.29 -26.74
N ALA A 156 14.48 23.87 -25.76
CA ALA A 156 15.09 24.50 -24.60
C ALA A 156 15.85 23.51 -23.70
N TYR A 157 15.56 22.20 -23.75
CA TYR A 157 16.20 21.21 -22.88
C TYR A 157 17.68 21.05 -23.22
N TYR A 158 18.03 21.20 -24.50
CA TYR A 158 19.36 20.97 -25.03
C TYR A 158 19.94 22.21 -25.71
N GLY A 159 19.38 23.40 -25.49
CA GLY A 159 19.89 24.66 -26.05
C GLY A 159 19.79 24.75 -27.58
N LEU A 160 18.65 24.32 -28.16
CA LEU A 160 18.46 24.29 -29.61
C LEU A 160 18.81 25.61 -30.31
N PRO A 161 18.36 26.80 -29.85
CA PRO A 161 18.69 28.06 -30.53
C PRO A 161 20.19 28.29 -30.63
N GLU A 162 20.93 28.12 -29.52
CA GLU A 162 22.37 28.36 -29.45
C GLU A 162 23.15 27.34 -30.28
N LYS A 163 22.78 26.06 -30.21
CA LYS A 163 23.39 24.98 -30.99
C LYS A 163 23.09 25.12 -32.48
N TYR A 164 21.91 25.60 -32.86
CA TYR A 164 21.56 25.84 -34.25
C TYR A 164 22.40 26.96 -34.87
N GLU A 165 22.70 28.03 -34.12
CA GLU A 165 23.63 29.07 -34.58
C GLU A 165 25.08 28.54 -34.69
N GLN A 166 25.53 27.69 -33.76
CA GLN A 166 26.85 27.02 -33.85
C GLN A 166 26.96 26.16 -35.10
N LEU A 167 25.94 25.32 -35.37
CA LEU A 167 25.92 24.46 -36.55
C LEU A 167 26.00 25.28 -37.86
N LYS A 168 25.31 26.43 -37.93
CA LYS A 168 25.35 27.31 -39.11
C LYS A 168 26.73 27.92 -39.37
N ARG A 169 27.58 28.06 -38.35
CA ARG A 169 28.96 28.55 -38.50
C ARG A 169 29.95 27.48 -38.98
N GLY A 170 29.52 26.22 -39.07
CA GLY A 170 30.38 25.10 -39.40
C GLY A 170 31.24 24.62 -38.23
N ASP A 171 30.84 24.95 -37.00
CA ASP A 171 31.46 24.42 -35.77
C ASP A 171 31.32 22.87 -35.72
N GLU A 172 32.12 22.17 -34.90
CA GLU A 172 31.90 20.74 -34.61
C GLU A 172 30.45 20.50 -34.16
N ASN A 173 29.88 19.34 -34.49
CA ASN A 173 28.46 19.04 -34.27
C ASN A 173 28.05 19.33 -32.79
N PRO A 174 27.32 20.43 -32.53
CA PRO A 174 27.11 20.93 -31.17
C PRO A 174 26.07 20.10 -30.41
N PHE A 175 25.44 19.12 -31.07
CA PHE A 175 24.53 18.16 -30.46
C PHE A 175 25.27 16.96 -29.84
N LEU A 176 26.57 16.77 -30.15
CA LEU A 176 27.45 15.87 -29.41
C LEU A 176 27.79 16.50 -28.05
N ASP A 177 26.89 16.34 -27.10
CA ASP A 177 26.88 17.10 -25.85
C ASP A 177 26.61 16.20 -24.63
N PRO A 178 27.54 15.26 -24.31
CA PRO A 178 27.42 14.41 -23.14
C PRO A 178 27.42 15.18 -21.82
N ASP A 179 28.08 16.35 -21.78
CA ASP A 179 28.19 17.15 -20.57
C ASP A 179 26.96 18.03 -20.35
N GLY A 180 26.39 18.62 -21.40
CA GLY A 180 25.11 19.31 -21.34
C GLY A 180 23.96 18.36 -20.99
N TYR A 181 23.99 17.11 -21.45
CA TYR A 181 23.07 16.07 -20.97
C TYR A 181 23.15 15.89 -19.46
N LYS A 182 24.36 15.61 -18.93
CA LYS A 182 24.56 15.41 -17.49
C LYS A 182 24.16 16.64 -16.67
N ALA A 183 24.53 17.84 -17.15
CA ALA A 183 24.21 19.10 -16.49
C ALA A 183 22.69 19.32 -16.42
N TYR A 184 21.98 19.10 -17.54
CA TYR A 184 20.53 19.23 -17.60
C TYR A 184 19.84 18.24 -16.64
N ILE A 185 20.21 16.95 -16.68
CA ILE A 185 19.59 15.95 -15.79
C ILE A 185 19.85 16.27 -14.31
N ALA A 186 21.07 16.65 -13.93
CA ALA A 186 21.41 17.02 -12.56
C ALA A 186 20.63 18.26 -12.08
N GLU A 187 20.48 19.27 -12.94
CA GLU A 187 19.74 20.50 -12.63
C GLU A 187 18.23 20.24 -12.48
N ARG A 188 17.66 19.37 -13.32
CA ARG A 188 16.26 18.94 -13.21
C ARG A 188 16.02 18.08 -11.96
N ARG A 189 16.94 17.14 -11.61
CA ARG A 189 16.87 16.38 -10.34
C ARG A 189 16.86 17.31 -9.14
N ARG A 190 17.76 18.29 -9.11
CA ARG A 190 17.82 19.29 -8.02
C ARG A 190 16.52 20.10 -7.92
N THR A 191 15.94 20.51 -9.05
CA THR A 191 14.66 21.24 -9.08
C THR A 191 13.52 20.39 -8.49
N PHE A 192 13.45 19.12 -8.86
CA PHE A 192 12.51 18.16 -8.30
C PHE A 192 12.70 17.98 -6.78
N GLU A 193 13.93 17.76 -6.32
CA GLU A 193 14.25 17.57 -4.91
C GLU A 193 13.92 18.80 -4.07
N THR A 194 14.25 20.01 -4.55
CA THR A 194 13.88 21.28 -3.91
C THR A 194 12.37 21.41 -3.82
N LYS A 195 11.64 21.25 -4.93
CA LYS A 195 10.17 21.38 -4.94
C LYS A 195 9.50 20.35 -4.02
N ARG A 196 10.03 19.12 -3.97
CA ARG A 196 9.56 18.08 -3.06
C ARG A 196 9.80 18.48 -1.60
N ARG A 197 10.99 18.96 -1.26
CA ARG A 197 11.34 19.42 0.09
C ARG A 197 10.46 20.58 0.53
N ASP A 198 10.26 21.57 -0.33
CA ASP A 198 9.39 22.72 -0.04
C ASP A 198 7.95 22.26 0.22
N GLN A 199 7.41 21.36 -0.61
CA GLN A 199 6.08 20.80 -0.38
C GLN A 199 5.99 19.95 0.89
N GLN A 200 7.06 19.23 1.26
CA GLN A 200 7.11 18.47 2.52
C GLN A 200 7.07 19.44 3.71
N GLN A 201 7.84 20.54 3.65
CA GLN A 201 7.88 21.57 4.69
C GLN A 201 6.54 22.33 4.78
N ASP A 202 5.94 22.72 3.67
CA ASP A 202 4.60 23.30 3.62
C ASP A 202 3.54 22.36 4.23
N ALA A 203 3.62 21.07 3.90
CA ALA A 203 2.69 20.06 4.42
C ALA A 203 2.84 19.80 5.93
N LEU A 204 3.99 20.16 6.53
CA LEU A 204 4.18 20.10 7.99
C LEU A 204 3.46 21.25 8.70
N HIS A 205 3.51 22.46 8.15
CA HIS A 205 3.00 23.67 8.81
C HIS A 205 1.55 24.01 8.47
N ARG A 206 0.99 23.47 7.38
CA ARG A 206 -0.41 23.71 7.02
C ARG A 206 -1.37 23.12 8.07
N PRO A 207 -2.39 23.89 8.50
CA PRO A 207 -3.42 23.37 9.39
C PRO A 207 -4.08 22.12 8.82
N ARG A 208 -4.12 21.07 9.64
CA ARG A 208 -4.71 19.79 9.26
C ARG A 208 -6.18 19.80 9.59
N ASN A 209 -7.03 19.74 8.57
CA ASN A 209 -8.45 19.55 8.78
C ASN A 209 -8.74 18.11 9.21
N ILE A 210 -9.00 17.91 10.50
CA ILE A 210 -9.41 16.64 11.11
C ILE A 210 -10.93 16.51 11.19
N GLY A 211 -11.67 17.62 11.00
CA GLY A 211 -13.13 17.65 11.12
C GLY A 211 -13.58 17.06 12.45
N SER A 212 -14.53 16.13 12.39
CA SER A 212 -15.02 15.36 13.55
C SER A 212 -14.47 13.93 13.60
N ARG A 213 -13.43 13.64 12.81
CA ARG A 213 -12.85 12.30 12.70
C ARG A 213 -12.09 11.95 13.99
N ARG A 214 -12.09 10.66 14.32
CA ARG A 214 -11.22 10.12 15.36
C ARG A 214 -9.79 10.06 14.84
N GLU A 215 -8.86 10.66 15.56
CA GLU A 215 -7.45 10.67 15.19
C GLU A 215 -6.65 9.84 16.19
N LEU A 216 -5.88 8.87 15.68
CA LEU A 216 -5.01 7.98 16.46
C LEU A 216 -3.57 8.49 16.40
N PHE A 217 -2.76 8.10 17.40
CA PHE A 217 -1.32 8.38 17.45
C PHE A 217 -0.46 7.29 16.79
N LEU A 218 -1.06 6.54 15.87
CA LEU A 218 -0.41 5.45 15.13
C LEU A 218 0.72 5.96 14.20
N ASP A 219 0.57 7.20 13.73
CA ASP A 219 1.52 7.93 12.91
C ASP A 219 1.87 9.28 13.57
N SER A 220 2.89 9.96 13.03
CA SER A 220 3.38 11.25 13.52
C SER A 220 2.60 12.45 12.96
N THR A 221 1.44 12.23 12.32
CA THR A 221 0.73 13.30 11.58
C THR A 221 0.31 14.45 12.48
N LEU A 222 -0.24 14.14 13.67
CA LEU A 222 -0.72 15.15 14.62
C LEU A 222 0.34 15.66 15.58
N VAL A 223 1.46 14.95 15.74
CA VAL A 223 2.47 15.28 16.74
C VAL A 223 3.41 16.36 16.19
N GLU A 224 3.50 17.48 16.89
CA GLU A 224 4.54 18.48 16.64
C GLU A 224 5.70 18.27 17.61
N GLU A 225 5.39 18.17 18.90
CA GLU A 225 6.39 18.00 19.95
C GLU A 225 5.92 17.04 21.03
N LEU A 226 6.86 16.26 21.56
CA LEU A 226 6.71 15.46 22.77
C LEU A 226 7.82 15.84 23.76
N THR A 227 7.45 16.19 24.98
CA THR A 227 8.40 16.53 26.06
C THR A 227 8.20 15.56 27.22
N ASN A 228 9.22 14.78 27.58
CA ASN A 228 9.11 13.70 28.58
C ASN A 228 7.95 12.70 28.31
N ALA A 229 7.57 12.57 27.04
CA ALA A 229 6.54 11.68 26.55
C ALA A 229 7.07 10.99 25.28
N GLU A 230 6.51 9.82 24.95
CA GLU A 230 6.90 9.04 23.78
C GLU A 230 5.68 8.43 23.11
N ARG A 231 5.78 8.11 21.81
CA ARG A 231 4.82 7.19 21.21
C ARG A 231 5.23 5.77 21.58
N ARG A 232 4.29 4.99 22.12
CA ARG A 232 4.54 3.63 22.60
C ARG A 232 3.67 2.63 21.85
N LEU A 233 4.32 1.66 21.22
CA LEU A 233 3.67 0.48 20.64
C LEU A 233 3.11 -0.42 21.75
N HIS A 234 1.86 -0.85 21.62
CA HIS A 234 1.24 -1.85 22.50
C HIS A 234 1.11 -3.19 21.77
N HIS A 235 1.17 -4.27 22.53
CA HIS A 235 1.17 -5.62 21.98
C HIS A 235 -0.16 -6.35 22.29
N PRO A 236 -0.81 -6.98 21.29
CA PRO A 236 -1.97 -7.82 21.53
C PRO A 236 -1.64 -8.99 22.46
N VAL A 237 -2.60 -9.38 23.29
CA VAL A 237 -2.45 -10.48 24.25
C VAL A 237 -3.10 -11.74 23.68
N ALA A 238 -2.38 -12.86 23.70
CA ALA A 238 -2.90 -14.15 23.28
C ALA A 238 -4.14 -14.56 24.10
N ARG A 239 -5.10 -15.19 23.42
CA ARG A 239 -6.34 -15.76 23.96
C ARG A 239 -6.46 -17.21 23.48
N GLU A 240 -7.65 -17.78 23.45
CA GLU A 240 -7.96 -19.14 22.98
C GLU A 240 -7.67 -19.40 21.48
N ILE A 241 -7.67 -20.67 21.10
CA ILE A 241 -7.77 -21.09 19.68
C ILE A 241 -9.20 -20.85 19.23
N ALA A 242 -9.37 -20.08 18.16
CA ALA A 242 -10.67 -19.75 17.59
C ALA A 242 -11.18 -20.85 16.64
N ILE A 243 -10.27 -21.54 15.95
CA ILE A 243 -10.57 -22.66 15.03
C ILE A 243 -9.32 -23.51 14.76
N VAL A 244 -9.54 -24.80 14.52
CA VAL A 244 -8.52 -25.77 14.04
C VAL A 244 -8.88 -26.21 12.62
N HIS A 245 -7.87 -26.42 11.78
CA HIS A 245 -7.95 -26.80 10.37
C HIS A 245 -7.36 -28.20 10.16
N ASP A 246 -8.16 -29.23 10.43
CA ASP A 246 -7.80 -30.65 10.44
C ASP A 246 -8.73 -31.55 9.59
N ALA A 247 -9.65 -30.95 8.83
CA ALA A 247 -10.51 -31.68 7.91
C ALA A 247 -9.73 -32.20 6.68
N PRO A 248 -10.26 -33.18 5.92
CA PRO A 248 -9.54 -33.80 4.80
C PRO A 248 -9.07 -32.86 3.68
N TRP A 249 -9.72 -31.71 3.51
CA TRP A 249 -9.36 -30.65 2.54
C TRP A 249 -8.51 -29.54 3.14
N GLU A 250 -8.14 -29.66 4.41
CA GLU A 250 -7.34 -28.71 5.18
C GLU A 250 -5.96 -29.30 5.53
N GLY A 251 -5.27 -28.67 6.47
CA GLY A 251 -4.03 -29.14 7.06
C GLY A 251 -3.02 -28.02 7.31
N ALA A 252 -1.76 -28.41 7.48
CA ALA A 252 -0.64 -27.52 7.81
C ALA A 252 -0.34 -26.44 6.74
N GLY A 253 -0.98 -26.52 5.57
CA GLY A 253 -0.91 -25.54 4.49
C GLY A 253 -2.07 -24.56 4.45
N SER A 254 -3.02 -24.69 5.38
CA SER A 254 -4.16 -23.78 5.45
C SER A 254 -3.67 -22.37 5.81
N GLY A 255 -4.23 -21.33 5.22
CA GLY A 255 -3.67 -19.98 5.35
C GLY A 255 -4.47 -18.92 4.62
N TYR A 256 -3.91 -17.71 4.53
CA TYR A 256 -4.52 -16.55 3.87
C TYR A 256 -5.94 -16.27 4.38
N HIS A 257 -6.05 -16.27 5.70
CA HIS A 257 -7.31 -16.05 6.37
C HIS A 257 -7.80 -14.62 6.16
N THR A 258 -9.09 -14.49 5.99
CA THR A 258 -9.82 -13.23 6.08
C THR A 258 -10.86 -13.39 7.18
N VAL A 259 -10.92 -12.47 8.13
CA VAL A 259 -12.02 -12.35 9.10
C VAL A 259 -12.69 -10.99 8.92
N LEU A 260 -14.00 -11.01 8.73
CA LEU A 260 -14.82 -9.81 8.59
C LEU A 260 -16.11 -9.95 9.38
N ARG A 261 -16.69 -8.81 9.75
CA ARG A 261 -17.99 -8.74 10.44
C ARG A 261 -19.08 -8.31 9.45
N ASP A 262 -20.09 -9.14 9.28
CA ASP A 262 -21.28 -8.92 8.45
C ASP A 262 -22.52 -8.93 9.35
N GLY A 263 -22.91 -7.75 9.85
CA GLY A 263 -23.94 -7.61 10.87
C GLY A 263 -23.53 -8.30 12.18
N ASP A 264 -24.31 -9.29 12.59
CA ASP A 264 -24.07 -10.10 13.81
C ASP A 264 -23.21 -11.34 13.56
N LEU A 265 -22.79 -11.57 12.31
CA LEU A 265 -21.98 -12.72 11.94
C LEU A 265 -20.53 -12.32 11.71
N TYR A 266 -19.61 -13.06 12.32
CA TYR A 266 -18.21 -13.04 11.98
C TYR A 266 -17.96 -14.14 10.96
N ARG A 267 -17.45 -13.77 9.79
CA ARG A 267 -17.15 -14.69 8.70
C ARG A 267 -15.64 -14.84 8.59
N MET A 268 -15.19 -16.08 8.48
CA MET A 268 -13.81 -16.42 8.22
C MET A 268 -13.70 -17.15 6.88
N TYR A 269 -12.87 -16.62 5.99
CA TYR A 269 -12.49 -17.26 4.74
C TYR A 269 -11.04 -17.67 4.80
N TYR A 270 -10.69 -18.82 4.25
CA TYR A 270 -9.31 -19.30 4.30
C TYR A 270 -9.04 -20.31 3.20
N ARG A 271 -7.77 -20.41 2.80
CA ARG A 271 -7.30 -21.50 1.96
C ARG A 271 -7.24 -22.78 2.80
N GLY A 272 -7.88 -23.85 2.34
CA GLY A 272 -7.63 -25.22 2.79
C GLY A 272 -6.56 -25.89 1.92
N SER A 273 -5.51 -26.43 2.55
CA SER A 273 -4.48 -27.23 1.85
C SER A 273 -3.60 -27.98 2.85
N SER A 274 -3.05 -29.11 2.43
CA SER A 274 -1.95 -29.77 3.12
C SER A 274 -0.60 -29.20 2.67
N LEU A 275 0.39 -29.21 3.56
CA LEU A 275 1.73 -28.72 3.28
C LEU A 275 2.75 -29.52 4.09
N GLY A 276 3.84 -29.91 3.46
CA GLY A 276 4.92 -30.60 4.14
C GLY A 276 6.11 -30.88 3.25
N VAL A 277 7.10 -31.56 3.80
CA VAL A 277 8.26 -32.06 3.06
C VAL A 277 8.25 -33.58 3.10
N LYS A 278 8.35 -34.20 1.93
CA LYS A 278 8.48 -35.65 1.77
C LYS A 278 9.58 -35.94 0.77
N ASP A 279 10.48 -36.85 1.11
CA ASP A 279 11.63 -37.25 0.28
C ASP A 279 12.47 -36.04 -0.18
N GLY A 280 12.69 -35.08 0.72
CA GLY A 280 13.45 -33.86 0.44
C GLY A 280 12.77 -32.91 -0.55
N ARG A 281 11.46 -33.02 -0.77
CA ARG A 281 10.70 -32.16 -1.69
C ARG A 281 9.47 -31.57 -1.02
N LEU A 282 9.20 -30.31 -1.35
CA LEU A 282 7.96 -29.64 -0.95
C LEU A 282 6.76 -30.36 -1.56
N GLN A 283 5.78 -30.69 -0.73
CA GLN A 283 4.49 -31.23 -1.12
C GLN A 283 3.40 -30.24 -0.73
N VAL A 284 2.57 -29.87 -1.69
CA VAL A 284 1.42 -28.99 -1.49
C VAL A 284 0.19 -29.75 -1.99
N GLY A 285 -0.83 -29.88 -1.13
CA GLY A 285 -2.09 -30.53 -1.50
C GLY A 285 -2.94 -29.67 -2.43
N LYS A 286 -4.04 -30.25 -2.95
CA LYS A 286 -5.09 -29.49 -3.64
C LYS A 286 -5.46 -28.27 -2.79
N GLN A 287 -5.51 -27.10 -3.43
CA GLN A 287 -5.87 -25.86 -2.79
C GLN A 287 -7.34 -25.57 -3.06
N VAL A 288 -8.07 -25.29 -2.00
CA VAL A 288 -9.49 -24.90 -2.03
C VAL A 288 -9.69 -23.70 -1.13
N TYR A 289 -10.77 -22.96 -1.32
CA TYR A 289 -11.17 -21.89 -0.40
C TYR A 289 -12.40 -22.28 0.39
N CYS A 290 -12.32 -22.06 1.69
CA CYS A 290 -13.26 -22.55 2.69
C CYS A 290 -13.88 -21.40 3.46
N TYR A 291 -15.00 -21.69 4.11
CA TYR A 291 -15.77 -20.74 4.91
C TYR A 291 -16.03 -21.26 6.32
N ALA A 292 -15.90 -20.40 7.32
CA ALA A 292 -16.29 -20.65 8.70
C ALA A 292 -17.01 -19.41 9.26
N GLU A 293 -17.80 -19.60 10.30
CA GLU A 293 -18.60 -18.53 10.88
C GLU A 293 -18.73 -18.59 12.39
N SER A 294 -18.95 -17.43 13.00
CA SER A 294 -19.08 -17.25 14.44
C SER A 294 -20.08 -16.14 14.76
N ARG A 295 -20.75 -16.23 15.92
CA ARG A 295 -21.64 -15.17 16.44
C ARG A 295 -20.98 -14.27 17.48
N ASP A 296 -19.82 -14.67 17.99
CA ASP A 296 -19.09 -13.95 19.05
C ASP A 296 -17.69 -13.48 18.61
N GLY A 297 -17.19 -13.99 17.47
CA GLY A 297 -15.82 -13.76 17.00
C GLY A 297 -14.78 -14.50 17.84
N VAL A 298 -15.19 -15.40 18.73
CA VAL A 298 -14.33 -16.17 19.61
C VAL A 298 -14.25 -17.61 19.11
N ASN A 299 -15.40 -18.26 18.93
CA ASN A 299 -15.48 -19.65 18.49
C ASN A 299 -16.05 -19.72 17.08
N PHE A 300 -15.30 -20.25 16.12
CA PHE A 300 -15.76 -20.42 14.75
C PHE A 300 -16.18 -21.86 14.47
N THR A 301 -17.25 -22.00 13.69
CA THR A 301 -17.80 -23.27 13.24
C THR A 301 -17.72 -23.38 11.73
N LYS A 302 -17.55 -24.60 11.21
CA LYS A 302 -17.47 -24.88 9.77
C LYS A 302 -18.83 -25.43 9.32
N PRO A 303 -19.70 -24.64 8.67
CA PRO A 303 -20.98 -25.16 8.19
C PRO A 303 -20.78 -26.15 7.04
N ASN A 304 -21.62 -27.19 6.97
CA ASN A 304 -21.63 -28.09 5.82
C ASN A 304 -22.41 -27.43 4.67
N LEU A 305 -21.71 -26.88 3.68
CA LEU A 305 -22.28 -26.06 2.60
C LEU A 305 -22.71 -26.90 1.39
N ARG A 306 -22.11 -28.08 1.19
CA ARG A 306 -22.47 -29.01 0.10
C ARG A 306 -22.35 -28.45 -1.32
N LEU A 307 -21.41 -27.51 -1.53
CA LEU A 307 -21.21 -26.82 -2.81
C LEU A 307 -20.21 -27.54 -3.72
N VAL A 308 -19.00 -27.77 -3.22
CA VAL A 308 -17.87 -28.31 -3.99
C VAL A 308 -17.63 -29.78 -3.64
N GLU A 309 -17.36 -30.60 -4.65
CA GLU A 309 -16.98 -32.01 -4.44
C GLU A 309 -15.50 -32.13 -4.09
N TYR A 310 -15.18 -32.86 -3.02
CA TYR A 310 -13.83 -33.16 -2.59
C TYR A 310 -13.74 -34.62 -2.17
N ASN A 311 -12.85 -35.38 -2.81
CA ASN A 311 -12.67 -36.82 -2.58
C ASN A 311 -13.99 -37.61 -2.61
N GLY A 312 -14.87 -37.31 -3.58
CA GLY A 312 -16.14 -38.02 -3.79
C GLY A 312 -17.28 -37.64 -2.85
N SER A 313 -17.12 -36.59 -2.02
CA SER A 313 -18.20 -36.07 -1.16
C SER A 313 -18.30 -34.55 -1.25
N LYS A 314 -19.52 -34.03 -1.09
CA LYS A 314 -19.78 -32.59 -0.89
C LYS A 314 -19.89 -32.21 0.59
N ASP A 315 -19.74 -33.15 1.52
CA ASP A 315 -19.85 -32.87 2.96
C ASP A 315 -18.66 -32.08 3.49
N ASN A 316 -18.65 -30.78 3.21
CA ASN A 316 -17.58 -29.86 3.50
C ASN A 316 -18.06 -28.40 3.52
N ASN A 317 -17.15 -27.51 3.88
CA ASN A 317 -17.36 -26.06 3.94
C ASN A 317 -16.61 -25.30 2.82
N ILE A 318 -16.35 -25.97 1.70
CA ILE A 318 -15.62 -25.40 0.57
C ILE A 318 -16.58 -24.53 -0.26
N ILE A 319 -16.14 -23.31 -0.57
CA ILE A 319 -16.88 -22.33 -1.39
C ILE A 319 -16.29 -22.15 -2.78
N TRP A 320 -15.02 -22.52 -3.00
CA TRP A 320 -14.33 -22.33 -4.28
C TRP A 320 -13.16 -23.31 -4.45
N ASP A 321 -12.98 -23.88 -5.65
CA ASP A 321 -11.81 -24.70 -6.01
C ASP A 321 -11.29 -24.45 -7.44
N GLY A 322 -11.65 -23.30 -8.02
CA GLY A 322 -11.25 -22.88 -9.36
C GLY A 322 -10.01 -21.98 -9.40
N VAL A 323 -9.88 -21.19 -10.47
CA VAL A 323 -8.80 -20.19 -10.64
C VAL A 323 -8.70 -19.26 -9.42
N GLY A 324 -7.49 -18.90 -9.02
CA GLY A 324 -7.27 -18.01 -7.88
C GLY A 324 -7.49 -18.62 -6.49
N SER A 325 -7.77 -19.93 -6.39
CA SER A 325 -7.88 -20.64 -5.09
C SER A 325 -6.61 -20.55 -4.23
N HIS A 326 -5.48 -20.13 -4.80
CA HIS A 326 -4.25 -19.94 -4.05
C HIS A 326 -4.36 -18.85 -2.98
N ASN A 327 -5.05 -17.74 -3.26
CA ASN A 327 -4.93 -16.48 -2.50
C ASN A 327 -6.17 -15.57 -2.57
N PHE A 328 -7.32 -16.14 -2.92
CA PHE A 328 -8.63 -15.49 -2.94
C PHE A 328 -8.92 -14.66 -1.68
N ALA A 329 -8.99 -13.33 -1.77
CA ALA A 329 -9.17 -12.45 -0.62
C ALA A 329 -10.52 -11.71 -0.64
N PRO A 330 -11.57 -12.27 -0.02
CA PRO A 330 -12.90 -11.66 0.00
C PRO A 330 -13.00 -10.45 0.94
N PHE A 331 -13.80 -9.46 0.56
CA PHE A 331 -14.13 -8.27 1.34
C PHE A 331 -15.60 -7.86 1.16
N ILE A 332 -16.14 -7.10 2.12
CA ILE A 332 -17.42 -6.40 1.94
C ILE A 332 -17.14 -5.11 1.17
N ASP A 333 -17.80 -4.95 0.02
CA ASP A 333 -17.67 -3.73 -0.77
C ASP A 333 -18.49 -2.60 -0.16
N HIS A 334 -17.79 -1.60 0.36
CA HIS A 334 -18.39 -0.42 0.96
C HIS A 334 -18.54 0.76 -0.01
N ASN A 335 -18.30 0.56 -1.31
CA ASN A 335 -18.63 1.56 -2.31
C ASN A 335 -20.13 1.91 -2.20
N PRO A 336 -20.51 3.18 -2.02
CA PRO A 336 -21.92 3.59 -1.95
C PRO A 336 -22.74 3.21 -3.19
N ASN A 337 -22.06 3.02 -4.33
CA ASN A 337 -22.65 2.61 -5.61
C ASN A 337 -22.52 1.10 -5.86
N CYS A 338 -22.18 0.29 -4.85
CA CYS A 338 -22.05 -1.15 -4.99
C CYS A 338 -23.40 -1.79 -5.36
N ALA A 339 -23.39 -2.61 -6.41
CA ALA A 339 -24.57 -3.38 -6.80
C ALA A 339 -24.89 -4.44 -5.72
N PRO A 340 -26.16 -4.66 -5.37
CA PRO A 340 -26.53 -5.65 -4.34
C PRO A 340 -26.04 -7.09 -4.63
N ASP A 341 -25.91 -7.47 -5.90
CA ASP A 341 -25.39 -8.79 -6.30
C ASP A 341 -23.86 -8.91 -6.18
N ALA A 342 -23.19 -7.82 -5.80
CA ALA A 342 -21.75 -7.69 -5.62
C ALA A 342 -21.37 -7.16 -4.23
N LYS A 343 -22.25 -7.31 -3.24
CA LYS A 343 -22.01 -6.94 -1.83
C LYS A 343 -20.65 -7.42 -1.33
N PHE A 344 -20.26 -8.62 -1.73
CA PHE A 344 -18.93 -9.17 -1.50
C PHE A 344 -18.16 -9.21 -2.82
N LYS A 345 -16.88 -8.87 -2.73
CA LYS A 345 -15.93 -8.94 -3.83
C LYS A 345 -14.65 -9.62 -3.37
N ALA A 346 -13.87 -10.12 -4.30
CA ALA A 346 -12.55 -10.66 -4.01
C ALA A 346 -11.61 -10.46 -5.19
N LEU A 347 -10.30 -10.44 -4.91
CA LEU A 347 -9.25 -10.70 -5.89
C LEU A 347 -8.59 -12.04 -5.58
N GLY A 348 -8.19 -12.78 -6.61
CA GLY A 348 -7.44 -14.02 -6.47
C GLY A 348 -6.82 -14.44 -7.79
N GLY A 349 -5.63 -15.00 -7.75
CA GLY A 349 -4.90 -15.41 -8.95
C GLY A 349 -3.40 -15.43 -8.76
N LEU A 350 -2.70 -16.12 -9.66
CA LEU A 350 -1.24 -16.19 -9.72
C LEU A 350 -0.72 -15.55 -11.01
N ALA A 351 0.54 -15.12 -11.01
CA ALA A 351 1.21 -14.69 -12.23
C ALA A 351 1.18 -15.79 -13.31
N SER A 352 1.31 -17.07 -12.91
CA SER A 352 1.19 -18.22 -13.82
C SER A 352 -0.21 -18.45 -14.39
N GLU A 353 -1.25 -17.89 -13.75
CA GLU A 353 -2.64 -17.91 -14.24
C GLU A 353 -2.95 -16.67 -15.10
N GLY A 354 -1.98 -15.76 -15.28
CA GLY A 354 -2.12 -14.52 -16.05
C GLY A 354 -2.35 -13.26 -15.20
N GLY A 355 -2.63 -13.39 -13.90
CA GLY A 355 -2.86 -12.25 -13.01
C GLY A 355 -3.91 -12.52 -11.95
N LEU A 356 -4.44 -11.45 -11.33
CA LEU A 356 -5.55 -11.51 -10.38
C LEU A 356 -6.89 -11.38 -11.09
N PHE A 357 -7.81 -12.28 -10.79
CA PHE A 357 -9.18 -12.29 -11.27
C PHE A 357 -10.11 -11.62 -10.25
N ALA A 358 -11.15 -10.96 -10.75
CA ALA A 358 -12.17 -10.31 -9.93
C ALA A 358 -13.38 -11.23 -9.74
N PHE A 359 -13.82 -11.34 -8.49
CA PHE A 359 -14.98 -12.15 -8.10
C PHE A 359 -16.05 -11.28 -7.46
N LYS A 360 -17.30 -11.74 -7.53
CA LYS A 360 -18.42 -11.16 -6.79
C LYS A 360 -19.32 -12.22 -6.17
N SER A 361 -20.00 -11.84 -5.09
CA SER A 361 -21.03 -12.60 -4.43
C SER A 361 -22.04 -11.68 -3.73
N ALA A 362 -23.32 -12.07 -3.72
CA ALA A 362 -24.36 -11.36 -2.98
C ALA A 362 -24.38 -11.75 -1.49
N ASP A 363 -24.06 -13.00 -1.18
CA ASP A 363 -24.22 -13.61 0.15
C ASP A 363 -22.89 -13.98 0.84
N GLY A 364 -21.77 -13.85 0.12
CA GLY A 364 -20.43 -14.20 0.57
C GLY A 364 -20.14 -15.70 0.51
N ILE A 365 -21.05 -16.52 0.01
CA ILE A 365 -20.93 -17.99 -0.04
C ILE A 365 -20.89 -18.48 -1.49
N HIS A 366 -21.78 -17.95 -2.34
CA HIS A 366 -21.85 -18.32 -3.76
C HIS A 366 -21.08 -17.30 -4.59
N TRP A 367 -19.92 -17.71 -5.10
CA TRP A 367 -19.00 -16.85 -5.82
C TRP A 367 -18.99 -17.13 -7.32
N LYS A 368 -18.80 -16.06 -8.10
CA LYS A 368 -18.57 -16.14 -9.54
C LYS A 368 -17.54 -15.10 -9.96
N LEU A 369 -16.84 -15.39 -11.05
CA LEU A 369 -16.00 -14.41 -11.74
C LEU A 369 -16.87 -13.26 -12.27
N ILE A 370 -16.36 -12.03 -12.20
CA ILE A 370 -16.99 -10.88 -12.85
C ILE A 370 -16.76 -10.95 -14.36
N GLN A 371 -15.56 -11.35 -14.77
CA GLN A 371 -15.15 -11.59 -16.16
C GLN A 371 -14.10 -12.72 -16.21
N PRO A 372 -13.91 -13.40 -17.35
CA PRO A 372 -12.97 -14.52 -17.47
C PRO A 372 -11.50 -14.09 -17.54
N GLU A 373 -11.19 -12.83 -17.86
CA GLU A 373 -9.82 -12.30 -17.91
C GLU A 373 -9.36 -11.70 -16.56
N PRO A 374 -8.06 -11.77 -16.22
CA PRO A 374 -7.52 -11.10 -15.04
C PRO A 374 -7.63 -9.57 -15.16
N VAL A 375 -7.85 -8.90 -14.02
CA VAL A 375 -7.99 -7.43 -13.90
C VAL A 375 -6.71 -6.74 -13.41
N VAL A 376 -5.79 -7.49 -12.78
CA VAL A 376 -4.46 -7.00 -12.38
C VAL A 376 -3.40 -7.96 -12.91
N THR A 377 -2.52 -7.47 -13.78
CA THR A 377 -1.50 -8.29 -14.47
C THR A 377 -0.06 -7.96 -14.04
N GLU A 378 0.12 -6.86 -13.31
CA GLU A 378 1.43 -6.33 -12.89
C GLU A 378 1.74 -6.71 -11.43
N GLY A 379 2.32 -7.89 -11.19
CA GLY A 379 2.73 -8.30 -9.84
C GLY A 379 3.17 -9.75 -9.73
N ALA A 380 3.77 -10.10 -8.59
CA ALA A 380 4.23 -11.47 -8.33
C ALA A 380 3.07 -12.39 -7.90
N PHE A 381 2.08 -11.83 -7.20
CA PHE A 381 0.82 -12.45 -6.76
C PHE A 381 0.95 -13.73 -5.92
N ASP A 382 2.13 -14.18 -5.52
CA ASP A 382 2.36 -15.41 -4.76
C ASP A 382 2.08 -15.29 -3.24
N SER A 383 1.25 -14.33 -2.83
CA SER A 383 0.79 -14.08 -1.46
C SER A 383 -0.72 -13.84 -1.42
N GLN A 384 -1.30 -13.58 -0.24
CA GLN A 384 -2.67 -13.05 -0.14
C GLN A 384 -2.74 -11.63 -0.74
N ASN A 385 -3.60 -11.43 -1.73
CA ASN A 385 -3.69 -10.19 -2.50
C ASN A 385 -5.00 -9.47 -2.17
N LEU A 386 -4.92 -8.35 -1.47
CA LEU A 386 -6.07 -7.70 -0.86
C LEU A 386 -6.66 -6.63 -1.78
N ALA A 387 -7.96 -6.38 -1.67
CA ALA A 387 -8.59 -5.20 -2.20
C ALA A 387 -9.73 -4.71 -1.30
N PHE A 388 -10.05 -3.41 -1.39
CA PHE A 388 -11.15 -2.78 -0.67
C PHE A 388 -11.51 -1.42 -1.29
N TRP A 389 -12.66 -0.88 -0.92
CA TRP A 389 -13.03 0.51 -1.24
C TRP A 389 -12.34 1.48 -0.26
N ASP A 390 -11.53 2.40 -0.78
CA ASP A 390 -10.83 3.43 -0.01
C ASP A 390 -11.67 4.71 0.02
N TYR A 391 -12.21 5.04 1.19
CA TYR A 391 -13.05 6.21 1.40
C TYR A 391 -12.30 7.53 1.19
N ALA A 392 -11.00 7.58 1.47
CA ALA A 392 -10.23 8.82 1.36
C ALA A 392 -9.98 9.18 -0.11
N SER A 393 -9.73 8.18 -0.96
CA SER A 393 -9.52 8.38 -2.40
C SER A 393 -10.77 8.23 -3.25
N GLN A 394 -11.88 7.74 -2.69
CA GLN A 394 -13.11 7.41 -3.42
C GLN A 394 -12.83 6.47 -4.61
N SER A 395 -12.00 5.45 -4.36
CA SER A 395 -11.61 4.46 -5.36
C SER A 395 -11.32 3.11 -4.71
N TYR A 396 -11.33 2.04 -5.50
CA TYR A 396 -10.80 0.76 -5.05
C TYR A 396 -9.29 0.82 -4.93
N ARG A 397 -8.77 0.14 -3.92
CA ARG A 397 -7.34 -0.04 -3.69
C ARG A 397 -7.03 -1.52 -3.53
N ALA A 398 -5.89 -1.95 -4.07
CA ALA A 398 -5.36 -3.28 -3.90
C ALA A 398 -3.92 -3.25 -3.36
N TYR A 399 -3.55 -4.30 -2.63
CA TYR A 399 -2.18 -4.53 -2.17
C TYR A 399 -1.78 -5.98 -2.38
N PHE A 400 -0.65 -6.18 -3.06
CA PHE A 400 -0.15 -7.49 -3.44
C PHE A 400 1.38 -7.52 -3.38
N ARG A 401 1.95 -8.73 -3.45
CA ARG A 401 3.40 -8.91 -3.35
C ARG A 401 4.12 -8.50 -4.63
N THR A 402 5.27 -7.87 -4.44
CA THR A 402 6.30 -7.63 -5.46
C THR A 402 7.69 -7.95 -4.89
N PHE A 403 8.73 -7.80 -5.70
CA PHE A 403 10.12 -7.91 -5.28
C PHE A 403 10.87 -6.63 -5.66
N THR A 404 11.84 -6.22 -4.85
CA THR A 404 12.60 -4.99 -5.13
C THR A 404 13.52 -5.12 -6.34
N LYS A 405 13.86 -6.36 -6.75
CA LYS A 405 14.66 -6.68 -7.92
C LYS A 405 14.18 -7.99 -8.59
N GLY A 406 14.74 -8.30 -9.75
CA GLY A 406 14.47 -9.54 -10.48
C GLY A 406 13.17 -9.49 -11.30
N ILE A 407 12.75 -10.65 -11.83
CA ILE A 407 11.62 -10.78 -12.76
C ILE A 407 10.64 -11.80 -12.19
N THR A 408 9.37 -11.42 -12.03
CA THR A 408 8.30 -12.29 -11.50
C THR A 408 7.06 -12.25 -12.38
N THR A 409 7.17 -12.82 -13.58
CA THR A 409 6.04 -12.95 -14.52
C THR A 409 5.55 -14.39 -14.56
N GLY A 410 4.39 -14.62 -15.17
CA GLY A 410 3.88 -15.98 -15.40
C GLY A 410 4.80 -16.87 -16.25
N LYS A 411 5.70 -16.28 -17.05
CA LYS A 411 6.65 -16.99 -17.90
C LYS A 411 8.04 -17.14 -17.27
N VAL A 412 8.46 -16.16 -16.45
CA VAL A 412 9.80 -16.10 -15.87
C VAL A 412 9.69 -15.81 -14.38
N TRP A 413 10.14 -16.76 -13.57
CA TRP A 413 10.17 -16.65 -12.11
C TRP A 413 11.61 -16.64 -11.58
N LYS A 414 12.18 -15.43 -11.47
CA LYS A 414 13.53 -15.15 -10.96
C LYS A 414 13.49 -13.91 -10.03
N PRO A 415 12.83 -14.00 -8.86
CA PRO A 415 12.80 -12.91 -7.91
C PRO A 415 14.19 -12.63 -7.33
N GLU A 416 14.51 -11.36 -7.09
CA GLU A 416 15.74 -10.91 -6.43
C GLU A 416 15.43 -9.80 -5.41
N GLY A 417 16.41 -9.48 -4.55
CA GLY A 417 16.22 -8.47 -3.51
C GLY A 417 15.24 -8.90 -2.42
N PHE A 418 14.39 -7.97 -1.97
CA PHE A 418 13.47 -8.18 -0.84
C PHE A 418 12.04 -8.41 -1.31
N ARG A 419 11.28 -9.15 -0.49
CA ARG A 419 9.84 -9.27 -0.67
C ARG A 419 9.22 -7.95 -0.23
N ALA A 420 8.56 -7.27 -1.14
CA ALA A 420 7.98 -5.96 -0.94
C ALA A 420 6.48 -5.97 -1.26
N ILE A 421 5.83 -4.84 -1.03
CA ILE A 421 4.39 -4.67 -1.22
C ILE A 421 4.20 -3.62 -2.31
N ARG A 422 3.31 -3.90 -3.26
CA ARG A 422 2.86 -2.97 -4.29
C ARG A 422 1.38 -2.68 -4.09
N GLY A 423 1.01 -1.42 -4.23
CA GLY A 423 -0.36 -0.97 -4.31
C GLY A 423 -0.79 -0.65 -5.74
N ALA A 424 -2.09 -0.71 -5.99
CA ALA A 424 -2.73 -0.21 -7.21
C ALA A 424 -4.10 0.38 -6.85
N THR A 425 -4.64 1.25 -7.71
CA THR A 425 -6.00 1.79 -7.55
C THR A 425 -6.85 1.56 -8.79
N SER A 426 -8.17 1.57 -8.60
CA SER A 426 -9.16 1.38 -9.66
C SER A 426 -10.42 2.19 -9.36
N PRO A 427 -11.01 2.90 -10.35
CA PRO A 427 -12.28 3.58 -10.14
C PRO A 427 -13.48 2.62 -10.07
N ASP A 428 -13.38 1.43 -10.66
CA ASP A 428 -14.53 0.55 -10.95
C ASP A 428 -14.33 -0.92 -10.55
N PHE A 429 -13.17 -1.25 -9.93
CA PHE A 429 -12.72 -2.60 -9.55
C PHE A 429 -12.26 -3.49 -10.71
N LEU A 430 -12.31 -3.00 -11.96
CA LEU A 430 -11.95 -3.74 -13.17
C LEU A 430 -10.72 -3.16 -13.86
N SER A 431 -10.64 -1.84 -13.95
CA SER A 431 -9.52 -1.12 -14.57
C SER A 431 -8.53 -0.68 -13.49
N TRP A 432 -7.41 -1.39 -13.36
CA TRP A 432 -6.40 -1.14 -12.34
C TRP A 432 -5.16 -0.43 -12.89
N GLY A 433 -4.76 0.65 -12.22
CA GLY A 433 -3.61 1.48 -12.56
C GLY A 433 -2.94 2.07 -11.33
N ASN A 434 -2.17 3.15 -11.53
CA ASN A 434 -1.47 3.89 -10.46
C ASN A 434 -0.63 2.99 -9.54
N TYR A 435 0.11 2.05 -10.16
CA TYR A 435 0.94 1.10 -9.45
C TYR A 435 2.05 1.81 -8.67
N ALA A 436 2.19 1.49 -7.39
CA ALA A 436 3.20 2.08 -6.53
C ALA A 436 3.77 1.05 -5.55
N ASP A 437 5.09 0.87 -5.55
CA ASP A 437 5.77 0.14 -4.48
C ASP A 437 5.69 0.94 -3.18
N LEU A 438 5.39 0.26 -2.08
CA LEU A 438 5.27 0.94 -0.79
C LEU A 438 6.63 1.41 -0.30
N THR A 439 6.63 2.58 0.32
CA THR A 439 7.80 3.14 1.00
C THR A 439 7.52 3.24 2.48
N TYR A 440 8.58 3.20 3.28
CA TYR A 440 8.48 3.17 4.73
C TYR A 440 9.30 4.29 5.35
N ALA A 441 8.78 4.95 6.39
CA ALA A 441 9.53 5.92 7.17
C ALA A 441 10.50 5.19 8.12
N ASP A 442 11.78 5.60 8.09
CA ASP A 442 12.85 5.13 9.00
C ASP A 442 12.83 3.61 9.30
N SER A 443 12.86 2.84 8.22
CA SER A 443 12.60 1.40 8.25
C SER A 443 13.67 0.66 7.44
N PRO A 444 14.27 -0.42 7.96
CA PRO A 444 15.26 -1.18 7.21
C PRO A 444 14.59 -1.97 6.07
N GLU A 445 15.42 -2.42 5.13
CA GLU A 445 15.00 -3.38 4.10
C GLU A 445 14.86 -4.78 4.73
N GLU A 446 13.67 -5.38 4.60
CA GLU A 446 13.37 -6.69 5.17
C GLU A 446 12.27 -7.37 4.36
N HIS A 447 12.19 -8.71 4.43
CA HIS A 447 11.19 -9.47 3.69
C HIS A 447 9.81 -9.34 4.35
N LEU A 448 8.87 -8.71 3.64
CA LEU A 448 7.46 -8.63 4.03
C LEU A 448 6.62 -9.61 3.18
N TYR A 449 5.96 -10.57 3.83
CA TYR A 449 5.33 -11.70 3.13
C TYR A 449 3.84 -11.48 2.81
N THR A 450 2.98 -11.42 3.83
CA THR A 450 1.60 -10.90 3.75
C THR A 450 1.60 -9.44 4.18
N ASN A 451 0.66 -8.63 3.67
CA ASN A 451 0.59 -7.20 3.99
C ASN A 451 -0.50 -6.85 5.02
N GLN A 452 -1.66 -7.54 4.94
CA GLN A 452 -2.81 -7.35 5.83
C GLN A 452 -3.28 -5.88 5.93
N ILE A 453 -3.16 -5.11 4.85
CA ILE A 453 -3.52 -3.69 4.83
C ILE A 453 -5.03 -3.52 4.65
N GLY A 454 -5.65 -2.68 5.48
CA GLY A 454 -7.05 -2.28 5.32
C GLY A 454 -7.37 -0.97 6.06
N PRO A 455 -8.52 -0.34 5.77
CA PRO A 455 -8.96 0.84 6.50
C PRO A 455 -9.34 0.48 7.93
N TYR A 456 -8.92 1.30 8.90
CA TYR A 456 -9.36 1.10 10.28
C TYR A 456 -10.81 1.53 10.45
N PHE A 457 -11.70 0.60 10.82
CA PHE A 457 -13.15 0.83 10.81
C PHE A 457 -13.64 1.99 11.70
N ARG A 458 -12.88 2.40 12.73
CA ARG A 458 -13.20 3.57 13.58
C ARG A 458 -12.55 4.88 13.12
N ALA A 459 -11.59 4.82 12.20
CA ALA A 459 -10.91 5.96 11.59
C ALA A 459 -10.51 5.61 10.14
N PRO A 460 -11.48 5.52 9.20
CA PRO A 460 -11.27 4.92 7.88
C PRO A 460 -10.33 5.71 6.97
N HIS A 461 -9.94 6.93 7.35
CA HIS A 461 -8.89 7.72 6.70
C HIS A 461 -7.47 7.28 7.08
N ILE A 462 -7.33 6.29 7.98
CA ILE A 462 -6.06 5.67 8.37
C ILE A 462 -6.09 4.21 7.91
N LEU A 463 -5.17 3.86 7.03
CA LEU A 463 -4.90 2.48 6.64
C LEU A 463 -3.96 1.86 7.68
N ILE A 464 -4.29 0.66 8.15
CA ILE A 464 -3.45 -0.14 9.03
C ILE A 464 -2.99 -1.35 8.25
N GLY A 465 -1.69 -1.65 8.30
CA GLY A 465 -1.10 -2.88 7.80
C GLY A 465 -0.52 -3.70 8.94
N LEU A 466 -0.63 -5.02 8.81
CA LEU A 466 -0.06 -5.99 9.75
C LEU A 466 0.87 -6.95 9.00
N PRO A 467 1.95 -6.44 8.36
CA PRO A 467 2.71 -7.27 7.46
C PRO A 467 3.47 -8.34 8.24
N THR A 468 3.55 -9.55 7.68
CA THR A 468 4.39 -10.58 8.26
C THR A 468 5.84 -10.33 7.87
N ARG A 469 6.66 -10.05 8.89
CA ARG A 469 8.11 -10.08 8.77
C ARG A 469 8.59 -11.52 8.68
N TYR A 470 9.44 -11.77 7.70
CA TYR A 470 10.09 -13.03 7.47
C TYR A 470 11.60 -12.89 7.68
N VAL A 471 12.16 -13.69 8.60
CA VAL A 471 13.57 -13.61 9.01
C VAL A 471 14.30 -14.92 8.72
N GLU A 472 15.30 -14.88 7.85
CA GLU A 472 16.18 -16.01 7.55
C GLU A 472 17.38 -15.99 8.50
N ARG A 473 17.36 -16.84 9.53
CA ARG A 473 18.43 -16.90 10.54
C ARG A 473 19.45 -18.02 10.31
N GLY A 474 19.10 -19.04 9.53
CA GLY A 474 19.90 -20.25 9.38
C GLY A 474 20.03 -21.03 10.70
N TRP A 475 20.94 -22.01 10.72
CA TRP A 475 21.23 -22.81 11.91
C TRP A 475 22.14 -22.08 12.89
N SER A 476 21.79 -22.15 14.16
CA SER A 476 22.57 -21.64 15.28
C SER A 476 22.23 -22.42 16.55
N PRO A 477 23.01 -22.30 17.64
CA PRO A 477 22.65 -22.90 18.92
C PRO A 477 21.24 -22.51 19.38
N SER A 478 20.85 -21.24 19.21
CA SER A 478 19.50 -20.77 19.53
C SER A 478 18.43 -21.39 18.62
N MET A 479 18.67 -21.50 17.31
CA MET A 479 17.72 -22.15 16.39
C MET A 479 17.51 -23.63 16.74
N LYS A 480 18.56 -24.32 17.18
CA LYS A 480 18.49 -25.73 17.61
C LYS A 480 17.80 -25.93 18.96
N ALA A 481 17.79 -24.89 19.81
CA ALA A 481 17.10 -24.91 21.09
C ALA A 481 15.58 -24.70 20.95
N LEU A 482 15.12 -24.13 19.83
CA LEU A 482 13.69 -23.93 19.58
C LEU A 482 12.92 -25.27 19.51
N PRO A 483 11.61 -25.25 19.81
CA PRO A 483 10.77 -26.45 19.77
C PRO A 483 10.81 -27.19 18.42
N GLN A 484 10.58 -28.51 18.47
CA GLN A 484 10.40 -29.38 17.30
C GLN A 484 11.61 -29.39 16.34
N LEU A 485 12.81 -29.58 16.90
CA LEU A 485 14.07 -29.64 16.14
C LEU A 485 14.02 -30.68 15.01
N LYS A 486 13.56 -31.90 15.29
CA LYS A 486 13.51 -32.98 14.29
C LYS A 486 12.61 -32.62 13.11
N GLU A 487 11.49 -31.97 13.36
CA GLU A 487 10.58 -31.48 12.33
C GLU A 487 11.21 -30.36 11.50
N ARG A 488 12.03 -29.49 12.13
CA ARG A 488 12.80 -28.46 11.40
C ARG A 488 13.82 -29.08 10.46
N GLU A 489 14.60 -30.05 10.93
CA GLU A 489 15.58 -30.80 10.13
C GLU A 489 14.89 -31.53 8.97
N ASN A 490 13.71 -32.13 9.22
CA ASN A 490 12.91 -32.75 8.16
C ASN A 490 12.45 -31.74 7.10
N ARG A 491 12.06 -30.52 7.50
CA ARG A 491 11.65 -29.46 6.56
C ARG A 491 12.84 -28.91 5.78
N GLU A 492 14.00 -28.76 6.42
CA GLU A 492 15.24 -28.35 5.76
C GLU A 492 15.59 -29.25 4.59
N ALA A 493 15.32 -30.55 4.68
CA ALA A 493 15.58 -31.49 3.58
C ALA A 493 14.92 -31.05 2.26
N GLY A 494 13.85 -30.26 2.30
CA GLY A 494 13.25 -29.62 1.13
C GLY A 494 13.90 -28.30 0.73
N HIS A 495 14.27 -27.47 1.70
CA HIS A 495 15.04 -26.24 1.55
C HIS A 495 15.41 -25.70 2.93
N LEU A 496 16.65 -25.20 3.13
CA LEU A 496 17.15 -24.64 4.41
C LEU A 496 16.13 -23.72 5.11
N ARG A 497 15.55 -22.81 4.33
CA ARG A 497 14.54 -21.86 4.81
C ARG A 497 13.34 -22.50 5.53
N TYR A 498 12.87 -23.68 5.11
CA TYR A 498 11.68 -24.31 5.70
C TYR A 498 11.94 -24.81 7.13
N GLY A 499 13.21 -25.10 7.47
CA GLY A 499 13.62 -25.47 8.82
C GLY A 499 14.00 -24.27 9.70
N THR A 500 14.54 -23.20 9.09
CA THR A 500 15.30 -22.16 9.82
C THR A 500 14.76 -20.73 9.70
N SER A 501 13.69 -20.51 8.91
CA SER A 501 13.06 -19.19 8.85
C SER A 501 12.02 -19.02 9.96
N LEU A 502 11.92 -17.80 10.48
CA LEU A 502 10.97 -17.43 11.52
C LEU A 502 10.11 -16.27 11.04
N THR A 503 8.87 -16.22 11.53
CA THR A 503 7.91 -15.17 11.16
C THR A 503 7.25 -14.55 12.37
N GLU A 504 6.91 -13.27 12.24
CA GLU A 504 6.20 -12.47 13.23
C GLU A 504 5.41 -11.35 12.53
N ALA A 505 4.50 -10.70 13.24
CA ALA A 505 3.69 -9.63 12.67
C ALA A 505 4.19 -8.25 13.11
N LEU A 506 4.30 -7.33 12.16
CA LEU A 506 4.59 -5.92 12.40
C LEU A 506 3.30 -5.10 12.40
N LEU A 507 3.43 -3.81 12.70
CA LEU A 507 2.37 -2.81 12.58
C LEU A 507 2.87 -1.65 11.73
N MET A 508 2.04 -1.20 10.80
CA MET A 508 2.30 0.00 10.02
C MET A 508 1.02 0.77 9.72
N SER A 509 1.15 2.05 9.41
CA SER A 509 0.01 2.88 9.03
C SER A 509 0.29 3.87 7.93
N SER A 510 -0.74 4.25 7.18
CA SER A 510 -0.64 5.25 6.13
C SER A 510 -1.94 6.04 5.99
N ARG A 511 -1.81 7.29 5.55
CA ARG A 511 -2.94 8.15 5.16
C ARG A 511 -3.04 8.38 3.66
N ASN A 512 -2.03 7.97 2.89
CA ASN A 512 -2.00 8.13 1.42
C ASN A 512 -1.93 6.80 0.66
N GLY A 513 -1.75 5.68 1.39
CA GLY A 513 -1.74 4.34 0.85
C GLY A 513 -0.47 3.93 0.10
N VAL A 514 0.58 4.76 0.10
CA VAL A 514 1.88 4.45 -0.54
C VAL A 514 3.04 4.59 0.45
N HIS A 515 3.05 5.66 1.23
CA HIS A 515 4.04 5.90 2.27
C HIS A 515 3.49 5.46 3.62
N PHE A 516 4.14 4.49 4.26
CA PHE A 516 3.75 3.94 5.55
C PHE A 516 4.75 4.32 6.63
N GLU A 517 4.26 4.68 7.80
CA GLU A 517 5.07 4.65 9.02
C GLU A 517 4.97 3.25 9.61
N ARG A 518 6.10 2.56 9.73
CA ARG A 518 6.17 1.16 10.18
C ARG A 518 6.97 1.08 11.47
N TRP A 519 6.42 0.36 12.44
CA TRP A 519 7.13 0.01 13.66
C TRP A 519 8.08 -1.14 13.37
N ASN A 520 9.35 -0.95 13.72
CA ASN A 520 10.41 -1.94 13.46
C ASN A 520 10.40 -3.08 14.50
N GLU A 521 9.86 -2.82 15.68
CA GLU A 521 9.53 -3.80 16.71
C GLU A 521 8.33 -4.67 16.29
N ALA A 522 8.38 -5.96 16.67
CA ALA A 522 7.29 -6.89 16.41
C ALA A 522 6.01 -6.47 17.17
N PHE A 523 4.92 -6.27 16.45
CA PHE A 523 3.59 -6.00 17.02
C PHE A 523 3.04 -7.23 17.72
N VAL A 524 3.09 -8.40 17.06
CA VAL A 524 2.84 -9.71 17.68
C VAL A 524 4.15 -10.49 17.64
N ARG A 525 4.75 -10.70 18.81
CA ARG A 525 5.95 -11.52 18.99
C ARG A 525 5.58 -13.01 18.96
N PRO A 526 6.48 -13.92 18.55
CA PRO A 526 6.24 -15.36 18.58
C PRO A 526 5.87 -15.93 19.97
N GLY A 527 6.20 -15.23 21.05
CA GLY A 527 5.77 -15.58 22.41
C GLY A 527 6.57 -16.72 23.04
N PRO A 528 6.05 -17.38 24.10
CA PRO A 528 6.73 -18.48 24.77
C PRO A 528 7.02 -19.67 23.85
N GLU A 529 8.21 -20.25 23.98
CA GLU A 529 8.63 -21.44 23.24
C GLU A 529 7.78 -22.65 23.63
N ARG A 530 7.00 -23.15 22.68
CA ARG A 530 6.19 -24.38 22.81
C ARG A 530 5.99 -25.04 21.43
N PRO A 531 5.49 -26.28 21.34
CA PRO A 531 5.12 -26.87 20.05
C PRO A 531 4.28 -25.91 19.21
N ASP A 532 4.49 -25.95 17.89
CA ASP A 532 3.73 -25.22 16.87
C ASP A 532 4.00 -23.70 16.80
N THR A 533 5.02 -23.23 17.52
CA THR A 533 5.47 -21.83 17.53
C THR A 533 6.89 -21.66 17.01
N TRP A 534 7.33 -20.40 16.86
CA TRP A 534 8.68 -20.07 16.41
C TRP A 534 9.07 -20.78 15.10
N LEU A 535 8.18 -20.77 14.11
CA LEU A 535 8.37 -21.48 12.85
C LEU A 535 7.96 -20.61 11.67
N TYR A 536 8.39 -20.99 10.47
CA TYR A 536 7.96 -20.35 9.24
C TYR A 536 6.44 -20.54 9.06
N GLY A 537 5.67 -19.45 9.01
CA GLY A 537 4.21 -19.51 8.89
C GLY A 537 3.48 -19.44 10.23
N HIS A 538 4.20 -19.19 11.32
CA HIS A 538 3.62 -18.80 12.61
C HIS A 538 3.23 -17.31 12.55
N GLN A 539 2.06 -16.97 13.10
CA GLN A 539 1.55 -15.60 13.16
C GLN A 539 1.39 -14.93 11.79
N PHE A 540 0.97 -15.69 10.78
CA PHE A 540 0.32 -15.09 9.62
C PHE A 540 -1.04 -14.61 10.09
N LEU A 541 -1.16 -13.30 10.32
CA LEU A 541 -2.40 -12.70 10.78
C LEU A 541 -3.45 -12.70 9.67
N ALA A 542 -4.69 -12.98 10.04
CA ALA A 542 -5.84 -12.87 9.16
C ALA A 542 -6.17 -11.41 8.82
N TRP A 543 -6.72 -11.19 7.64
CA TRP A 543 -7.25 -9.90 7.21
C TRP A 543 -8.72 -9.73 7.61
N HIS A 544 -9.13 -8.92 8.58
CA HIS A 544 -8.35 -8.01 9.40
C HIS A 544 -8.89 -8.06 10.84
N ALA A 545 -8.42 -7.16 11.71
CA ALA A 545 -8.94 -7.00 13.06
C ALA A 545 -10.45 -6.73 13.05
N VAL A 546 -11.19 -7.40 13.93
CA VAL A 546 -12.63 -7.20 14.14
C VAL A 546 -12.91 -6.83 15.59
N GLN A 547 -13.99 -6.09 15.83
CA GLN A 547 -14.44 -5.77 17.18
C GLN A 547 -15.19 -6.96 17.80
N THR A 548 -14.77 -7.41 18.98
CA THR A 548 -15.46 -8.44 19.79
C THR A 548 -15.78 -7.92 21.17
N LYS A 549 -16.65 -8.62 21.90
CA LYS A 549 -16.88 -8.31 23.32
C LYS A 549 -15.60 -8.49 24.12
N SER A 550 -15.39 -7.64 25.11
CA SER A 550 -14.25 -7.78 26.02
C SER A 550 -14.36 -9.06 26.84
N THR A 551 -13.20 -9.63 27.17
CA THR A 551 -13.11 -10.69 28.19
C THR A 551 -13.46 -10.20 29.60
N LEU A 552 -13.50 -8.89 29.84
CA LEU A 552 -13.89 -8.28 31.11
C LEU A 552 -15.37 -7.86 31.06
N ALA A 553 -16.18 -8.41 31.95
CA ALA A 553 -17.61 -8.11 32.01
C ALA A 553 -17.86 -6.60 32.23
N GLY A 554 -18.70 -6.01 31.38
CA GLY A 554 -19.06 -4.58 31.44
C GLY A 554 -18.01 -3.61 30.86
N ALA A 555 -16.83 -4.09 30.45
CA ALA A 555 -15.83 -3.26 29.79
C ALA A 555 -16.24 -2.92 28.34
N SER A 556 -15.59 -1.89 27.78
CA SER A 556 -15.69 -1.61 26.33
C SER A 556 -15.24 -2.81 25.52
N ASP A 557 -15.85 -3.00 24.35
CA ASP A 557 -15.41 -3.99 23.36
C ASP A 557 -13.90 -3.87 23.06
N GLU A 558 -13.32 -4.92 22.47
CA GLU A 558 -11.89 -5.02 22.15
C GLU A 558 -11.68 -5.34 20.66
N LEU A 559 -10.47 -5.11 20.17
CA LEU A 559 -10.02 -5.60 18.87
C LEU A 559 -9.58 -7.07 19.02
N SER A 560 -10.04 -7.92 18.13
CA SER A 560 -9.58 -9.29 17.96
C SER A 560 -8.82 -9.46 16.64
N PHE A 561 -7.65 -10.07 16.74
CA PHE A 561 -6.80 -10.50 15.63
C PHE A 561 -6.69 -12.02 15.66
N TYR A 562 -6.44 -12.66 14.51
CA TYR A 562 -6.30 -14.11 14.44
C TYR A 562 -4.99 -14.45 13.75
N GLY A 563 -4.11 -15.21 14.41
CA GLY A 563 -2.81 -15.61 13.87
C GLY A 563 -2.66 -17.13 13.79
N SER A 564 -2.02 -17.61 12.73
CA SER A 564 -1.78 -19.05 12.53
C SER A 564 -0.78 -19.65 13.52
N GLU A 565 -1.03 -20.87 13.97
CA GLU A 565 -0.13 -21.72 14.78
C GLU A 565 -0.11 -23.14 14.20
N GLY A 566 1.08 -23.76 14.11
CA GLY A 566 1.23 -25.13 13.61
C GLY A 566 1.36 -25.29 12.08
N SER A 567 1.46 -24.18 11.34
CA SER A 567 1.83 -24.22 9.92
C SER A 567 3.07 -25.11 9.69
N TRP A 568 3.10 -25.83 8.56
CA TRP A 568 4.17 -26.77 8.19
C TRP A 568 4.36 -28.01 9.08
N ILE A 569 3.54 -28.22 10.10
CA ILE A 569 3.68 -29.33 11.04
C ILE A 569 2.44 -30.22 11.01
N GLY A 570 2.67 -31.53 10.90
CA GLY A 570 1.61 -32.52 11.02
C GLY A 570 0.52 -32.40 9.96
N LYS A 571 -0.73 -32.59 10.38
CA LYS A 571 -1.91 -32.61 9.51
C LYS A 571 -2.91 -31.50 9.85
N SER A 572 -2.51 -30.50 10.63
CA SER A 572 -3.41 -29.44 11.10
C SER A 572 -2.73 -28.07 11.11
N ASN A 573 -3.54 -27.02 11.07
CA ASN A 573 -3.17 -25.64 11.40
C ASN A 573 -4.24 -25.09 12.35
N ALA A 574 -3.97 -24.09 13.17
CA ALA A 574 -4.97 -23.45 14.03
C ALA A 574 -4.85 -21.93 13.97
N MET A 575 -5.95 -21.24 14.28
CA MET A 575 -5.96 -19.78 14.42
C MET A 575 -6.10 -19.41 15.89
N ARG A 576 -5.08 -18.79 16.47
CA ARG A 576 -5.14 -18.20 17.80
C ARG A 576 -5.71 -16.79 17.74
N ARG A 577 -6.67 -16.50 18.62
CA ARG A 577 -7.14 -15.13 18.82
C ARG A 577 -6.15 -14.35 19.69
N TYR A 578 -5.94 -13.08 19.36
CA TYR A 578 -5.21 -12.10 20.14
C TYR A 578 -6.09 -10.88 20.35
N THR A 579 -5.99 -10.22 21.50
CA THR A 579 -6.83 -9.05 21.79
C THR A 579 -6.05 -7.82 22.19
N LEU A 580 -6.62 -6.66 21.84
CA LEU A 580 -6.11 -5.34 22.17
C LEU A 580 -7.30 -4.42 22.46
N ARG A 581 -7.16 -3.44 23.36
CA ARG A 581 -8.20 -2.41 23.55
C ARG A 581 -8.51 -1.70 22.22
N LEU A 582 -9.72 -1.13 22.10
CA LEU A 582 -10.06 -0.32 20.93
C LEU A 582 -9.12 0.88 20.77
N ASP A 583 -8.68 1.10 19.52
CA ASP A 583 -7.70 2.11 19.11
C ASP A 583 -6.31 1.93 19.77
N GLY A 584 -6.08 0.82 20.47
CA GLY A 584 -4.97 0.60 21.39
C GLY A 584 -3.60 0.33 20.77
N PHE A 585 -3.43 0.49 19.46
CA PHE A 585 -2.21 0.11 18.75
C PHE A 585 -0.97 0.87 19.26
N VAL A 586 -1.10 2.18 19.39
CA VAL A 586 -0.04 3.10 19.83
C VAL A 586 -0.67 4.14 20.73
N SER A 587 -0.02 4.47 21.84
CA SER A 587 -0.35 5.63 22.69
C SER A 587 0.72 6.70 22.58
N VAL A 588 0.37 7.93 22.96
CA VAL A 588 1.32 8.85 23.57
C VAL A 588 1.36 8.55 25.06
N HIS A 589 2.52 8.15 25.56
CA HIS A 589 2.74 7.73 26.94
C HIS A 589 3.58 8.77 27.69
N ALA A 590 3.20 9.07 28.93
CA ALA A 590 4.05 9.76 29.89
C ALA A 590 4.06 9.02 31.23
N GLY A 591 5.25 8.87 31.81
CA GLY A 591 5.42 8.22 33.12
C GLY A 591 5.05 9.13 34.30
N TRP A 592 5.43 8.71 35.51
CA TRP A 592 5.09 9.41 36.76
C TRP A 592 5.57 10.87 36.84
N LYS A 593 6.70 11.21 36.20
CA LYS A 593 7.21 12.59 36.15
C LYS A 593 6.33 13.53 35.34
N GLY A 594 5.41 12.98 34.55
CA GLY A 594 4.59 13.71 33.59
C GLY A 594 5.35 14.08 32.33
N GLY A 595 4.58 14.46 31.31
CA GLY A 595 5.07 14.89 30.01
C GLY A 595 3.98 15.61 29.24
N THR A 596 4.35 16.20 28.11
CA THR A 596 3.44 16.96 27.25
C THR A 596 3.48 16.51 25.82
N LEU A 597 2.32 16.56 25.17
CA LEU A 597 2.16 16.51 23.73
C LEU A 597 1.69 17.88 23.24
N GLU A 598 2.38 18.44 22.26
CA GLU A 598 1.84 19.54 21.46
C GLU A 598 1.47 19.04 20.07
N THR A 599 0.25 19.35 19.63
CA THR A 599 -0.19 18.99 18.29
C THR A 599 0.28 20.01 17.26
N ARG A 600 0.40 19.54 16.01
CA ARG A 600 0.41 20.43 14.85
C ARG A 600 -0.86 21.28 14.80
N PRO A 601 -0.89 22.40 14.05
CA PRO A 601 -2.11 23.15 13.82
C PRO A 601 -3.19 22.25 13.21
N ILE A 602 -4.38 22.28 13.81
CA ILE A 602 -5.54 21.50 13.39
C ILE A 602 -6.76 22.41 13.18
N ILE A 603 -7.67 21.96 12.30
CA ILE A 603 -9.01 22.50 12.15
C ILE A 603 -9.97 21.35 12.43
N PHE A 604 -10.97 21.57 13.28
CA PHE A 604 -11.92 20.55 13.70
C PHE A 604 -13.37 21.01 13.53
N ASP A 605 -14.28 20.03 13.54
CA ASP A 605 -15.73 20.21 13.63
C ASP A 605 -16.23 19.51 14.89
N GLY A 606 -17.14 20.14 15.63
CA GLY A 606 -17.77 19.57 16.81
C GLY A 606 -17.87 20.55 17.97
N ASN A 607 -18.54 20.11 19.03
CA ASN A 607 -18.79 20.89 20.26
C ASN A 607 -18.21 20.23 21.52
N ARG A 608 -17.63 19.02 21.43
CA ARG A 608 -17.03 18.30 22.56
C ARG A 608 -15.73 17.62 22.13
N LEU A 609 -14.67 17.77 22.94
CA LEU A 609 -13.44 16.98 22.77
C LEU A 609 -13.56 15.68 23.58
N SER A 610 -13.35 14.55 22.94
CA SER A 610 -13.27 13.23 23.57
C SER A 610 -11.87 12.64 23.47
N LEU A 611 -11.45 11.96 24.53
CA LEU A 611 -10.21 11.18 24.60
C LEU A 611 -10.49 9.67 24.71
N ASN A 612 -9.64 8.86 24.10
CA ASN A 612 -9.44 7.44 24.40
C ASN A 612 -8.10 7.31 25.12
N PHE A 613 -8.11 6.90 26.38
CA PHE A 613 -6.93 6.91 27.23
C PHE A 613 -7.01 5.85 28.34
N SER A 614 -5.88 5.61 28.98
CA SER A 614 -5.76 4.86 30.24
C SER A 614 -4.82 5.62 31.17
N SER A 615 -5.14 5.73 32.45
CA SER A 615 -4.25 6.29 33.46
C SER A 615 -4.15 5.40 34.70
N GLY A 616 -3.05 5.54 35.44
CA GLY A 616 -3.02 5.10 36.84
C GLY A 616 -4.05 5.88 37.67
N ALA A 617 -4.42 5.35 38.84
CA ALA A 617 -5.37 6.00 39.73
C ALA A 617 -4.87 7.36 40.27
N ALA A 618 -3.54 7.54 40.34
CA ALA A 618 -2.88 8.80 40.67
C ALA A 618 -2.37 9.56 39.43
N GLY A 619 -2.66 9.03 38.24
CA GLY A 619 -2.36 9.64 36.96
C GLY A 619 -3.50 10.53 36.48
N SER A 620 -3.19 11.40 35.54
CA SER A 620 -4.17 12.34 34.97
C SER A 620 -3.77 12.82 33.58
N ILE A 621 -4.75 13.32 32.85
CA ILE A 621 -4.59 14.06 31.61
C ILE A 621 -5.31 15.41 31.75
N ARG A 622 -4.70 16.48 31.24
CA ARG A 622 -5.34 17.78 31.05
C ARG A 622 -5.07 18.32 29.65
N VAL A 623 -5.94 19.17 29.15
CA VAL A 623 -5.87 19.71 27.79
C VAL A 623 -6.01 21.23 27.83
N GLU A 624 -5.08 21.92 27.20
CA GLU A 624 -5.14 23.33 26.86
C GLU A 624 -5.37 23.48 25.34
N ILE A 625 -6.23 24.43 24.96
CA ILE A 625 -6.42 24.80 23.56
C ILE A 625 -5.71 26.13 23.30
N ARG A 626 -4.89 26.15 22.26
CA ARG A 626 -4.10 27.30 21.82
C ARG A 626 -4.55 27.75 20.43
N ASP A 627 -4.31 29.01 20.12
CA ASP A 627 -4.53 29.53 18.77
C ASP A 627 -3.45 29.04 17.78
N ALA A 628 -3.49 29.56 16.54
CA ALA A 628 -2.52 29.21 15.52
C ALA A 628 -1.08 29.64 15.86
N ALA A 629 -0.92 30.73 16.62
CA ALA A 629 0.37 31.26 17.06
C ALA A 629 0.94 30.51 18.27
N GLY A 630 0.13 29.68 18.93
CA GLY A 630 0.52 28.92 20.12
C GLY A 630 0.12 29.60 21.43
N GLU A 631 -0.63 30.69 21.38
CA GLU A 631 -1.10 31.39 22.57
C GLU A 631 -2.34 30.70 23.17
N PRO A 632 -2.41 30.50 24.50
CA PRO A 632 -3.58 29.89 25.15
C PRO A 632 -4.87 30.68 24.90
N ILE A 633 -5.95 29.98 24.57
CA ILE A 633 -7.26 30.60 24.34
C ILE A 633 -8.03 30.70 25.67
N THR A 634 -8.57 31.90 25.95
CA THR A 634 -9.37 32.17 27.16
C THR A 634 -10.49 31.15 27.33
N GLY A 635 -10.62 30.63 28.56
CA GLY A 635 -11.62 29.61 28.91
C GLY A 635 -11.24 28.17 28.56
N PHE A 636 -10.08 27.96 27.92
CA PHE A 636 -9.52 26.65 27.60
C PHE A 636 -8.06 26.53 28.05
N HIS A 637 -7.67 27.26 29.10
CA HIS A 637 -6.33 27.16 29.69
C HIS A 637 -6.14 25.81 30.38
N MET A 638 -4.87 25.41 30.56
CA MET A 638 -4.54 24.18 31.28
C MET A 638 -5.12 24.15 32.70
N ALA A 639 -5.10 25.29 33.41
CA ALA A 639 -5.62 25.43 34.77
C ALA A 639 -7.15 25.34 34.85
N ASP A 640 -7.86 25.64 33.76
CA ASP A 640 -9.32 25.52 33.69
C ASP A 640 -9.75 24.08 33.39
N CYS A 641 -8.86 23.24 32.84
CA CYS A 641 -9.18 21.86 32.49
C CYS A 641 -9.29 20.98 33.75
N HIS A 642 -10.42 20.29 33.90
CA HIS A 642 -10.55 19.24 34.91
C HIS A 642 -9.59 18.08 34.60
N GLU A 643 -9.06 17.44 35.63
CA GLU A 643 -8.27 16.23 35.45
C GLU A 643 -9.12 15.12 34.86
N VAL A 644 -8.61 14.52 33.80
CA VAL A 644 -9.21 13.35 33.14
C VAL A 644 -8.41 12.12 33.58
N PHE A 645 -9.06 11.16 34.24
CA PHE A 645 -8.43 9.92 34.73
C PHE A 645 -9.35 8.70 34.54
N GLY A 646 -8.77 7.51 34.58
CA GLY A 646 -9.45 6.22 34.39
C GLY A 646 -9.03 5.51 33.10
N ASP A 647 -9.81 4.49 32.70
CA ASP A 647 -9.63 3.78 31.43
C ASP A 647 -10.92 3.91 30.60
N SER A 648 -10.87 4.69 29.52
CA SER A 648 -12.04 4.99 28.70
C SER A 648 -11.70 5.10 27.23
N THR A 649 -12.59 4.59 26.37
CA THR A 649 -12.50 4.73 24.91
C THR A 649 -13.17 6.01 24.39
N ASN A 650 -13.89 6.74 25.27
CA ASN A 650 -14.71 7.89 24.93
C ASN A 650 -15.03 8.74 26.18
N ARG A 651 -14.08 9.54 26.66
CA ARG A 651 -14.29 10.48 27.77
C ARG A 651 -14.26 11.91 27.29
N ILE A 652 -15.31 12.66 27.61
CA ILE A 652 -15.40 14.10 27.28
C ILE A 652 -14.50 14.90 28.22
N VAL A 653 -13.68 15.78 27.64
CA VAL A 653 -12.88 16.77 28.36
C VAL A 653 -13.77 17.94 28.78
N GLN A 654 -13.59 18.43 29.99
CA GLN A 654 -14.36 19.54 30.55
C GLN A 654 -13.43 20.62 31.10
N TRP A 655 -13.81 21.87 30.88
CA TRP A 655 -13.15 23.05 31.42
C TRP A 655 -14.11 23.79 32.34
N ASN A 656 -13.59 24.35 33.43
CA ASN A 656 -14.32 25.21 34.35
C ASN A 656 -14.48 26.61 33.76
N SER A 657 -15.25 26.71 32.68
CA SER A 657 -15.42 27.92 31.88
C SER A 657 -16.86 28.06 31.37
N LYS A 658 -17.26 29.30 31.09
CA LYS A 658 -18.52 29.61 30.38
C LYS A 658 -18.37 29.53 28.86
N GLU A 659 -17.13 29.45 28.36
CA GLU A 659 -16.85 29.34 26.93
C GLU A 659 -17.29 27.98 26.38
N VAL A 660 -17.77 27.98 25.14
CA VAL A 660 -18.28 26.79 24.47
C VAL A 660 -17.33 26.41 23.34
N LEU A 661 -16.84 25.16 23.35
CA LEU A 661 -15.85 24.66 22.39
C LEU A 661 -16.28 24.85 20.92
N GLN A 662 -17.59 24.81 20.66
CA GLN A 662 -18.17 25.05 19.34
C GLN A 662 -17.77 26.40 18.72
N ASN A 663 -17.44 27.41 19.53
CA ASN A 663 -16.97 28.73 19.06
C ASN A 663 -15.58 28.68 18.42
N LEU A 664 -14.85 27.57 18.59
CA LEU A 664 -13.54 27.32 17.99
C LEU A 664 -13.61 26.39 16.77
N ALA A 665 -14.76 25.78 16.48
CA ALA A 665 -14.92 24.93 15.31
C ALA A 665 -14.65 25.72 14.02
N GLY A 666 -13.95 25.10 13.06
CA GLY A 666 -13.50 25.73 11.82
C GLY A 666 -12.32 26.70 11.97
N LYS A 667 -11.89 27.04 13.19
CA LYS A 667 -10.67 27.84 13.42
C LYS A 667 -9.45 26.93 13.50
N THR A 668 -8.30 27.48 13.14
CA THR A 668 -7.00 26.82 13.37
C THR A 668 -6.64 26.92 14.85
N VAL A 669 -6.44 25.77 15.49
CA VAL A 669 -6.02 25.66 16.88
C VAL A 669 -4.88 24.66 17.04
N ARG A 670 -4.23 24.65 18.20
CA ARG A 670 -3.33 23.59 18.65
C ARG A 670 -3.83 23.03 19.98
N LEU A 671 -3.55 21.77 20.25
CA LEU A 671 -3.78 21.18 21.57
C LEU A 671 -2.44 21.00 22.27
N ARG A 672 -2.34 21.50 23.50
CA ARG A 672 -1.29 21.11 24.43
C ARG A 672 -1.89 20.19 25.47
N ILE A 673 -1.42 18.96 25.53
CA ILE A 673 -1.95 17.91 26.40
C ILE A 673 -0.89 17.56 27.43
N GLU A 674 -1.21 17.73 28.71
CA GLU A 674 -0.40 17.24 29.82
C GLU A 674 -0.85 15.83 30.19
N LEU A 675 0.11 14.93 30.32
CA LEU A 675 -0.10 13.55 30.73
C LEU A 675 0.78 13.23 31.93
N LYS A 676 0.26 12.46 32.88
CA LYS A 676 1.02 11.92 34.01
C LYS A 676 0.56 10.51 34.31
N ASP A 677 1.49 9.55 34.29
CA ASP A 677 1.19 8.12 34.49
C ASP A 677 -0.01 7.67 33.64
N ALA A 678 0.05 8.00 32.34
CA ALA A 678 -1.08 7.87 31.42
C ALA A 678 -0.64 7.58 29.99
N ASP A 679 -1.56 6.94 29.26
CA ASP A 679 -1.49 6.58 27.85
C ASP A 679 -2.68 7.20 27.11
N LEU A 680 -2.43 8.05 26.12
CA LEU A 680 -3.45 8.63 25.23
C LEU A 680 -3.40 7.92 23.86
N TYR A 681 -4.47 7.21 23.50
CA TYR A 681 -4.53 6.38 22.28
C TYR A 681 -5.15 7.12 21.08
N SER A 682 -6.18 7.94 21.33
CA SER A 682 -6.84 8.71 20.27
C SER A 682 -7.60 9.90 20.84
N LEU A 683 -7.88 10.89 19.99
CA LEU A 683 -8.77 12.00 20.28
C LEU A 683 -9.84 12.19 19.20
N GLN A 684 -10.94 12.86 19.53
CA GLN A 684 -12.01 13.15 18.58
C GLN A 684 -12.80 14.39 19.01
N PHE A 685 -13.06 15.30 18.09
CA PHE A 685 -14.09 16.33 18.27
C PHE A 685 -15.44 15.79 17.81
N GLN A 686 -16.42 15.74 18.70
CA GLN A 686 -17.75 15.17 18.47
C GLN A 686 -18.77 16.28 18.28
N LYS A 687 -19.76 16.05 17.42
CA LYS A 687 -20.92 16.92 17.22
C LYS A 687 -22.00 16.69 18.28
#